data_AF-A0A412VS11-F1
#
_entry.id   AF-A0A412VS11-F1
#
_cell.length_a   1.000
_cell.length_b   1.000
_cell.length_c   1.000
_cell.angle_alpha   90.00
_cell.angle_beta   90.00
_cell.angle_gamma   90.00
#
_symmetry.space_group_name_H-M   'P 1'
#
loop_
_entity.id
_entity.type
_entity.pdbx_description
1 polymer ?
#
loop_
_entity_poly.entity_id
_entity_poly.type
_entity_poly.pdbx_seq_one_letter_code
_entity_poly.pdbx_strand_id
1 'polypeptide(L)'
;MKHALLKTKSRLIMSLMIVIMGVVYTSCDDTETTDSTKFTIFYSGMTDIGPSMSGRISSPTYKGNTPSDFAITKVTLKGEAYSGDCFTIDPNDGFISINSTKDMQVGLYKLSISCISGGNYYEFKDIVEINFLKAVPDGITVEPNKLQVKYNDIIDETSEVELPTAQVKTDGDHVTITNYEIAKSDYSKYFDITKSGKISIIKGSAALLPGIYNISLKLTTGASSEDEGIFENALEINVTSAPFGLEYTPNEDMLEAENDKSGKTSFQSNAPALKGSLEGIEYSIKNITPTTDKIKIDPTTGVLSVDKDHGLQSGNNYVISIHVKNNFGEEDFNNAFTLQVVEYIEPISGFEYETSIDKYQYSKFTINPKEGLKGDNIQFSLINEPDALKGQIEFDAQTGTISVEKGNTIPQGNYSLTVRATNSKNAENPADATFTLNIIENPNYFTDIRYGNNIDVPEENNANQFRITEDNEANADATLKGFTFPSPQTELKGDVSVAWSIKNGNKCDNLTIDSNTGKISFNQEATWPADNNGVKANTIGFCYVTATAGTDKDSQISQTTLVFIHYDLKANNGVHIHYNPFVFQADPKNGGNSTVPLVTVNGTTTTSNFALDYRRSFNYYPTEGTLVKGAPGTAGSFLNELWTTYYKAMDIKLSTGSRNPMSYYGSVYDMSHSKKLPNQSDRLSVALAYVVPNDLTIHISPNIWKNSNGEYANGIMVGEMTFLTNVTVDTTETGESLKNGKKIAPIIIWFDKKFIK
;
A
#
# COMPACT_ATOMS: atom_id res chain seq x y z
N MET A 1 -13.36 -0.24 -50.12
CA MET A 1 -14.49 -0.19 -49.16
C MET A 1 -14.88 -1.53 -48.52
N LYS A 2 -14.43 -2.70 -48.99
CA LYS A 2 -14.59 -3.99 -48.26
C LYS A 2 -13.51 -4.30 -47.20
N HIS A 3 -12.41 -3.53 -47.16
CA HIS A 3 -11.32 -3.76 -46.20
C HIS A 3 -11.39 -2.93 -44.90
N ALA A 4 -12.27 -1.93 -44.82
CA ALA A 4 -12.45 -1.10 -43.63
C ALA A 4 -13.49 -1.66 -42.64
N LEU A 5 -14.34 -2.61 -43.07
CA LEU A 5 -15.39 -3.20 -42.24
C LEU A 5 -14.94 -4.46 -41.47
N LEU A 6 -13.81 -5.07 -41.82
CA LEU A 6 -13.24 -6.22 -41.09
C LEU A 6 -12.39 -5.79 -39.88
N LYS A 7 -11.74 -4.61 -39.92
CA LYS A 7 -10.84 -4.16 -38.85
C LYS A 7 -11.57 -3.61 -37.63
N THR A 8 -12.82 -3.17 -37.78
CA THR A 8 -13.66 -2.68 -36.66
C THR A 8 -14.41 -3.82 -35.96
N LYS A 9 -14.70 -4.93 -36.63
CA LYS A 9 -15.32 -6.13 -36.02
C LYS A 9 -14.33 -7.00 -35.23
N SER A 10 -13.04 -7.01 -35.58
CA SER A 10 -12.02 -7.77 -34.84
C SER A 10 -11.59 -7.08 -33.53
N ARG A 11 -11.67 -5.75 -33.43
CA ARG A 11 -11.34 -5.00 -32.21
C ARG A 11 -12.48 -4.91 -31.18
N LEU A 12 -13.73 -5.09 -31.59
CA LEU A 12 -14.88 -5.16 -30.66
C LEU A 12 -15.08 -6.56 -30.05
N ILE A 13 -14.61 -7.62 -30.72
CA ILE A 13 -14.68 -9.00 -30.22
C ILE A 13 -13.47 -9.32 -29.31
N MET A 14 -12.32 -8.66 -29.51
CA MET A 14 -11.13 -8.85 -28.67
C MET A 14 -11.11 -7.97 -27.39
N SER A 15 -12.05 -7.02 -27.27
CA SER A 15 -12.24 -6.22 -26.04
C SER A 15 -13.40 -6.71 -25.16
N LEU A 16 -14.15 -7.74 -25.61
CA LEU A 16 -15.18 -8.42 -24.81
C LEU A 16 -14.72 -9.79 -24.27
N MET A 17 -13.48 -10.21 -24.58
CA MET A 17 -12.93 -11.52 -24.23
C MET A 17 -11.72 -11.45 -23.26
N ILE A 18 -11.63 -10.37 -22.45
CA ILE A 18 -10.61 -10.19 -21.40
C ILE A 18 -11.24 -9.83 -20.03
N VAL A 19 -12.56 -9.98 -19.86
CA VAL A 19 -13.23 -9.81 -18.54
C VAL A 19 -13.95 -11.07 -18.06
N ILE A 20 -13.75 -12.21 -18.73
CA ILE A 20 -14.35 -13.50 -18.32
C ILE A 20 -13.30 -14.60 -18.48
N MET A 21 -12.23 -14.51 -17.68
CA MET A 21 -11.36 -15.66 -17.35
C MET A 21 -10.46 -15.25 -16.17
N GLY A 22 -10.97 -15.50 -14.97
CA GLY A 22 -10.27 -15.18 -13.72
C GLY A 22 -10.99 -15.73 -12.49
N VAL A 23 -11.88 -16.71 -12.66
CA VAL A 23 -12.48 -17.47 -11.57
C VAL A 23 -12.45 -18.92 -12.02
N VAL A 24 -11.39 -19.63 -11.68
CA VAL A 24 -11.33 -20.90 -10.94
C VAL A 24 -9.84 -21.30 -10.90
N TYR A 25 -9.40 -21.80 -9.75
CA TYR A 25 -8.07 -22.30 -9.38
C TYR A 25 -7.08 -21.28 -8.80
N THR A 26 -7.34 -20.88 -7.56
CA THR A 26 -6.29 -20.74 -6.56
C THR A 26 -6.56 -21.75 -5.46
N SER A 27 -5.57 -22.60 -5.18
CA SER A 27 -5.52 -23.45 -4.00
C SER A 27 -5.73 -22.61 -2.74
N CYS A 28 -6.44 -23.16 -1.77
CA CYS A 28 -6.43 -22.63 -0.41
C CYS A 28 -5.00 -22.73 0.11
N ASP A 29 -4.29 -21.61 0.16
CA ASP A 29 -3.31 -21.39 1.21
C ASP A 29 -4.03 -20.69 2.37
N ASP A 30 -3.76 -21.19 3.56
CA ASP A 30 -4.23 -20.70 4.84
C ASP A 30 -3.87 -19.22 5.10
N THR A 31 -4.58 -18.67 6.08
CA THR A 31 -4.33 -17.46 6.89
C THR A 31 -4.76 -16.09 6.33
N GLU A 32 -5.73 -15.51 7.07
CA GLU A 32 -5.84 -14.07 7.40
C GLU A 32 -5.61 -13.07 6.25
N THR A 33 -6.68 -12.68 5.57
CA THR A 33 -6.82 -11.30 5.05
C THR A 33 -8.28 -10.87 5.04
N THR A 34 -8.62 -9.83 5.81
CA THR A 34 -9.86 -9.08 5.62
C THR A 34 -9.82 -8.46 4.22
N ASP A 35 -10.61 -9.03 3.31
CA ASP A 35 -10.76 -8.52 1.95
C ASP A 35 -11.33 -7.10 2.00
N SER A 36 -10.50 -6.11 1.67
CA SER A 36 -10.78 -4.67 1.68
C SER A 36 -11.70 -4.19 0.53
N THR A 37 -12.43 -5.10 -0.13
CA THR A 37 -13.43 -4.70 -1.12
C THR A 37 -14.64 -4.03 -0.47
N LYS A 38 -15.20 -3.01 -1.14
CA LYS A 38 -16.43 -2.33 -0.71
C LYS A 38 -17.52 -3.39 -0.52
N PHE A 39 -18.16 -3.39 0.66
CA PHE A 39 -19.27 -4.29 0.97
C PHE A 39 -20.31 -4.30 -0.16
N THR A 40 -20.62 -5.49 -0.67
CA THR A 40 -21.65 -5.72 -1.69
C THR A 40 -22.50 -6.92 -1.34
N ILE A 41 -23.78 -6.86 -1.70
CA ILE A 41 -24.73 -7.95 -1.53
C ILE A 41 -25.42 -8.27 -2.86
N PHE A 42 -25.75 -9.54 -3.05
CA PHE A 42 -26.43 -10.06 -4.23
C PHE A 42 -27.53 -11.00 -3.77
N TYR A 43 -28.74 -10.80 -4.28
CA TYR A 43 -29.80 -11.81 -4.23
C TYR A 43 -29.82 -12.59 -5.55
N SER A 44 -30.38 -13.79 -5.52
CA SER A 44 -30.61 -14.56 -6.73
C SER A 44 -31.50 -13.80 -7.73
N GLY A 45 -31.43 -14.18 -9.00
CA GLY A 45 -32.16 -13.50 -10.08
C GLY A 45 -33.68 -13.58 -9.93
N MET A 46 -34.40 -13.05 -10.93
CA MET A 46 -35.87 -13.06 -10.97
C MET A 46 -36.46 -14.43 -10.61
N THR A 47 -37.32 -14.49 -9.60
CA THR A 47 -38.00 -15.73 -9.15
C THR A 47 -39.46 -15.74 -9.59
N ASP A 48 -39.91 -16.79 -10.26
CA ASP A 48 -41.32 -16.98 -10.66
C ASP A 48 -42.08 -17.73 -9.56
N ILE A 49 -43.22 -17.20 -9.12
CA ILE A 49 -44.04 -17.78 -8.03
C ILE A 49 -45.53 -17.79 -8.41
N GLY A 50 -46.31 -18.66 -7.77
CA GLY A 50 -47.75 -18.74 -7.97
C GLY A 50 -48.56 -18.72 -6.67
N PRO A 51 -49.89 -18.93 -6.78
CA PRO A 51 -50.81 -18.81 -5.65
C PRO A 51 -50.58 -19.82 -4.53
N SER A 52 -49.90 -20.94 -4.77
CA SER A 52 -49.62 -21.96 -3.75
C SER A 52 -48.24 -21.86 -3.12
N MET A 53 -47.37 -20.95 -3.60
CA MET A 53 -46.04 -20.77 -3.05
C MET A 53 -46.09 -20.27 -1.61
N SER A 54 -45.29 -20.88 -0.75
CA SER A 54 -45.09 -20.45 0.64
C SER A 54 -43.66 -20.69 1.09
N GLY A 55 -43.20 -19.92 2.07
CA GLY A 55 -41.88 -20.10 2.69
C GLY A 55 -40.76 -19.32 2.00
N ARG A 56 -39.53 -19.80 2.19
CA ARG A 56 -38.26 -19.17 1.82
C ARG A 56 -38.05 -19.18 0.29
N ILE A 57 -37.79 -18.02 -0.32
CA ILE A 57 -37.70 -17.87 -1.80
C ILE A 57 -36.41 -17.28 -2.34
N SER A 58 -35.64 -16.53 -1.55
CA SER A 58 -34.37 -15.96 -2.00
C SER A 58 -33.48 -15.64 -0.80
N SER A 59 -32.19 -15.90 -0.92
CA SER A 59 -31.18 -15.59 0.09
C SER A 59 -30.07 -14.71 -0.48
N PRO A 60 -29.43 -13.88 0.37
CA PRO A 60 -28.32 -13.06 -0.06
C PRO A 60 -27.01 -13.84 -0.08
N THR A 61 -26.13 -13.43 -0.98
CA THR A 61 -24.68 -13.68 -0.93
C THR A 61 -23.98 -12.33 -0.83
N TYR A 62 -22.85 -12.25 -0.11
CA TYR A 62 -22.17 -10.98 0.11
C TYR A 62 -20.66 -11.12 0.03
N LYS A 63 -20.00 -9.98 -0.17
CA LYS A 63 -18.56 -9.81 -0.08
C LYS A 63 -18.25 -8.71 0.92
N GLY A 64 -17.30 -8.95 1.84
CA GLY A 64 -16.96 -8.05 2.95
C GLY A 64 -17.47 -8.56 4.30
N ASN A 65 -17.57 -7.67 5.29
CA ASN A 65 -18.04 -8.01 6.63
C ASN A 65 -19.45 -8.60 6.63
N THR A 66 -19.71 -9.56 7.52
CA THR A 66 -21.02 -10.18 7.69
C THR A 66 -22.11 -9.14 7.93
N PRO A 67 -23.15 -9.08 7.08
CA PRO A 67 -24.27 -8.17 7.25
C PRO A 67 -25.26 -8.67 8.30
N SER A 68 -25.98 -7.73 8.91
CA SER A 68 -27.01 -7.94 9.93
C SER A 68 -28.09 -6.86 9.81
N ASP A 69 -29.15 -6.94 10.62
CA ASP A 69 -30.26 -5.98 10.65
C ASP A 69 -30.93 -5.76 9.29
N PHE A 70 -31.24 -6.86 8.61
CA PHE A 70 -31.90 -6.82 7.32
C PHE A 70 -33.35 -6.32 7.40
N ALA A 71 -33.74 -5.45 6.46
CA ALA A 71 -35.11 -4.97 6.35
C ALA A 71 -35.53 -4.69 4.90
N ILE A 72 -36.79 -4.98 4.55
CA ILE A 72 -37.40 -4.55 3.28
C ILE A 72 -37.80 -3.07 3.44
N THR A 73 -37.15 -2.17 2.71
CA THR A 73 -37.44 -0.72 2.78
C THR A 73 -38.54 -0.30 1.82
N LYS A 74 -38.71 -1.03 0.71
CA LYS A 74 -39.73 -0.71 -0.30
C LYS A 74 -40.13 -1.93 -1.12
N VAL A 75 -41.42 -2.03 -1.43
CA VAL A 75 -41.97 -2.95 -2.43
C VAL A 75 -42.62 -2.16 -3.55
N THR A 76 -42.38 -2.55 -4.80
CA THR A 76 -43.14 -2.05 -5.95
C THR A 76 -43.78 -3.19 -6.72
N LEU A 77 -44.94 -2.95 -7.34
CA LEU A 77 -45.63 -3.85 -8.25
C LEU A 77 -45.85 -3.12 -9.58
N LYS A 78 -45.32 -3.66 -10.68
CA LYS A 78 -45.40 -3.02 -12.01
C LYS A 78 -44.91 -1.56 -12.02
N GLY A 79 -43.96 -1.24 -11.13
CA GLY A 79 -43.38 0.10 -10.97
C GLY A 79 -44.09 1.03 -9.98
N GLU A 80 -45.27 0.65 -9.48
CA GLU A 80 -46.03 1.42 -8.49
C GLU A 80 -45.75 0.94 -7.06
N ALA A 81 -45.86 1.82 -6.07
CA ALA A 81 -45.65 1.44 -4.67
C ALA A 81 -46.69 0.41 -4.22
N TYR A 82 -46.24 -0.65 -3.55
CA TYR A 82 -47.08 -1.73 -3.03
C TYR A 82 -46.92 -1.81 -1.51
N SER A 83 -48.04 -1.92 -0.79
CA SER A 83 -48.09 -1.88 0.68
C SER A 83 -48.67 -3.16 1.30
N GLY A 84 -48.67 -4.28 0.57
CA GLY A 84 -49.11 -5.57 1.11
C GLY A 84 -47.98 -6.31 1.82
N ASP A 85 -48.32 -7.06 2.85
CA ASP A 85 -47.37 -7.78 3.72
C ASP A 85 -47.00 -9.19 3.17
N CYS A 86 -46.93 -9.31 1.85
CA CYS A 86 -46.72 -10.60 1.18
C CYS A 86 -45.31 -11.16 1.39
N PHE A 87 -44.33 -10.29 1.64
CA PHE A 87 -42.93 -10.64 1.78
C PHE A 87 -42.39 -10.24 3.14
N THR A 88 -41.62 -11.13 3.75
CA THR A 88 -40.86 -10.87 4.97
C THR A 88 -39.39 -11.13 4.71
N ILE A 89 -38.52 -10.44 5.42
CA ILE A 89 -37.08 -10.72 5.44
C ILE A 89 -36.66 -11.05 6.87
N ASP A 90 -35.83 -12.09 7.02
CA ASP A 90 -35.22 -12.41 8.30
C ASP A 90 -34.10 -11.40 8.60
N PRO A 91 -34.12 -10.73 9.77
CA PRO A 91 -33.18 -9.67 10.10
C PRO A 91 -31.74 -10.16 10.27
N ASN A 92 -31.51 -11.45 10.53
CA ASN A 92 -30.19 -11.99 10.84
C ASN A 92 -29.48 -12.52 9.58
N ASP A 93 -30.19 -13.28 8.75
CA ASP A 93 -29.60 -13.94 7.56
C ASP A 93 -30.05 -13.30 6.23
N GLY A 94 -30.97 -12.33 6.27
CA GLY A 94 -31.47 -11.62 5.10
C GLY A 94 -32.36 -12.47 4.18
N PHE A 95 -32.83 -13.63 4.64
CA PHE A 95 -33.64 -14.55 3.85
C PHE A 95 -35.04 -13.99 3.60
N ILE A 96 -35.46 -13.93 2.33
CA ILE A 96 -36.80 -13.47 1.94
C ILE A 96 -37.76 -14.64 1.89
N SER A 97 -38.92 -14.48 2.53
CA SER A 97 -39.99 -15.46 2.56
C SER A 97 -41.32 -14.87 2.09
N ILE A 98 -42.18 -15.72 1.53
CA ILE A 98 -43.58 -15.40 1.22
C ILE A 98 -44.44 -15.80 2.40
N ASN A 99 -45.12 -14.81 2.99
CA ASN A 99 -45.98 -14.99 4.14
C ASN A 99 -47.43 -15.28 3.72
N SER A 100 -47.89 -14.70 2.62
CA SER A 100 -49.20 -14.99 2.01
C SER A 100 -49.28 -14.56 0.54
N THR A 101 -49.92 -15.40 -0.27
CA THR A 101 -50.21 -15.16 -1.69
C THR A 101 -51.67 -14.76 -1.96
N LYS A 102 -52.53 -14.75 -0.92
CA LYS A 102 -53.99 -14.67 -1.06
C LYS A 102 -54.48 -13.42 -1.79
N ASP A 103 -53.83 -12.29 -1.53
CA ASP A 103 -54.21 -10.97 -2.07
C ASP A 103 -53.17 -10.43 -3.07
N MET A 104 -52.23 -11.28 -3.51
CA MET A 104 -51.21 -10.90 -4.49
C MET A 104 -51.84 -10.73 -5.88
N GLN A 105 -51.51 -9.61 -6.52
CA GLN A 105 -51.88 -9.35 -7.91
C GLN A 105 -50.80 -9.90 -8.85
N VAL A 106 -51.22 -10.42 -10.01
CA VAL A 106 -50.32 -10.89 -11.06
C VAL A 106 -49.42 -9.76 -11.56
N GLY A 107 -48.11 -9.98 -11.55
CA GLY A 107 -47.11 -9.04 -12.04
C GLY A 107 -45.76 -9.13 -11.34
N LEU A 108 -44.84 -8.28 -11.81
CA LEU A 108 -43.48 -8.18 -11.29
C LEU A 108 -43.44 -7.28 -10.06
N TYR A 109 -43.07 -7.88 -8.94
CA TYR A 109 -42.70 -7.22 -7.69
C TYR A 109 -41.20 -6.95 -7.65
N LYS A 110 -40.80 -5.78 -7.14
CA LYS A 110 -39.41 -5.45 -6.84
C LYS A 110 -39.26 -5.01 -5.40
N LEU A 111 -38.29 -5.60 -4.69
CA LEU A 111 -38.01 -5.32 -3.30
C LEU A 111 -36.69 -4.56 -3.18
N SER A 112 -36.70 -3.49 -2.40
CA SER A 112 -35.50 -2.78 -1.93
C SER A 112 -35.17 -3.23 -0.51
N ILE A 113 -33.91 -3.52 -0.25
CA ILE A 113 -33.44 -4.12 1.01
C ILE A 113 -32.38 -3.21 1.64
N SER A 114 -32.38 -3.11 2.97
CA SER A 114 -31.32 -2.48 3.77
C SER A 114 -30.67 -3.48 4.72
N CYS A 115 -29.43 -3.19 5.14
CA CYS A 115 -28.70 -3.93 6.17
C CYS A 115 -27.57 -3.09 6.78
N ILE A 116 -26.98 -3.60 7.87
CA ILE A 116 -25.78 -3.05 8.52
C ILE A 116 -24.60 -4.00 8.31
N SER A 117 -23.46 -3.48 7.85
CA SER A 117 -22.21 -4.24 7.73
C SER A 117 -21.02 -3.39 8.22
N GLY A 118 -20.20 -3.97 9.11
CA GLY A 118 -19.07 -3.25 9.73
C GLY A 118 -19.47 -1.95 10.42
N GLY A 119 -20.66 -1.90 11.04
CA GLY A 119 -21.21 -0.72 11.71
C GLY A 119 -21.82 0.36 10.79
N ASN A 120 -21.83 0.15 9.47
CA ASN A 120 -22.39 1.12 8.51
C ASN A 120 -23.72 0.63 7.92
N TYR A 121 -24.66 1.54 7.71
CA TYR A 121 -25.95 1.28 7.04
C TYR A 121 -25.80 1.28 5.52
N TYR A 122 -26.41 0.28 4.85
CA TYR A 122 -26.47 0.14 3.40
C TYR A 122 -27.91 -0.07 2.95
N GLU A 123 -28.25 0.46 1.77
CA GLU A 123 -29.55 0.26 1.14
C GLU A 123 -29.40 -0.02 -0.36
N PHE A 124 -30.10 -1.05 -0.82
CA PHE A 124 -30.04 -1.58 -2.17
C PHE A 124 -31.43 -1.53 -2.80
N LYS A 125 -31.58 -0.63 -3.77
CA LYS A 125 -32.85 -0.40 -4.45
C LYS A 125 -33.16 -1.50 -5.45
N ASP A 126 -34.39 -2.00 -5.42
CA ASP A 126 -34.96 -2.96 -6.38
C ASP A 126 -34.04 -4.18 -6.63
N ILE A 127 -33.35 -4.63 -5.59
CA ILE A 127 -32.31 -5.67 -5.66
C ILE A 127 -32.89 -7.08 -5.85
N VAL A 128 -34.16 -7.28 -5.49
CA VAL A 128 -34.87 -8.56 -5.62
C VAL A 128 -36.05 -8.40 -6.55
N GLU A 129 -36.20 -9.32 -7.51
CA GLU A 129 -37.27 -9.34 -8.50
C GLU A 129 -38.10 -10.63 -8.36
N ILE A 130 -39.42 -10.49 -8.18
CA ILE A 130 -40.34 -11.61 -7.97
C ILE A 130 -41.51 -11.47 -8.94
N ASN A 131 -41.73 -12.46 -9.79
CA ASN A 131 -42.80 -12.46 -10.77
C ASN A 131 -43.94 -13.38 -10.30
N PHE A 132 -45.06 -12.78 -9.89
CA PHE A 132 -46.24 -13.52 -9.44
C PHE A 132 -47.16 -13.81 -10.63
N LEU A 133 -47.41 -15.10 -10.87
CA LEU A 133 -48.20 -15.61 -11.99
C LEU A 133 -49.50 -16.25 -11.49
N LYS A 134 -50.52 -16.27 -12.35
CA LYS A 134 -51.75 -17.04 -12.10
C LYS A 134 -51.46 -18.53 -12.23
N ALA A 135 -52.24 -19.38 -11.56
CA ALA A 135 -52.18 -20.82 -11.79
C ALA A 135 -52.57 -21.15 -13.24
N VAL A 136 -51.98 -22.21 -13.79
CA VAL A 136 -52.44 -22.79 -15.07
C VAL A 136 -53.85 -23.40 -14.91
N PRO A 137 -54.62 -23.55 -16.00
CA PRO A 137 -55.90 -24.26 -15.96
C PRO A 137 -55.75 -25.71 -15.51
N ASP A 138 -56.82 -26.27 -14.90
CA ASP A 138 -56.90 -27.69 -14.57
C ASP A 138 -56.77 -28.58 -15.82
N GLY A 139 -56.33 -29.83 -15.65
CA GLY A 139 -56.16 -30.80 -16.73
C GLY A 139 -54.77 -30.82 -17.37
N ILE A 140 -53.76 -30.28 -16.69
CA ILE A 140 -52.34 -30.41 -17.04
C ILE A 140 -51.64 -31.29 -16.00
N THR A 141 -50.87 -32.28 -16.44
CA THR A 141 -50.11 -33.19 -15.58
C THR A 141 -48.67 -33.34 -16.08
N VAL A 142 -47.78 -33.82 -15.21
CA VAL A 142 -46.42 -34.23 -15.59
C VAL A 142 -46.24 -35.70 -15.25
N GLU A 143 -45.83 -36.50 -16.23
CA GLU A 143 -45.64 -37.94 -16.05
C GLU A 143 -44.22 -38.40 -16.45
N PRO A 144 -43.51 -39.13 -15.56
CA PRO A 144 -43.80 -39.26 -14.14
C PRO A 144 -43.63 -37.91 -13.41
N ASN A 145 -44.35 -37.71 -12.31
CA ASN A 145 -44.26 -36.49 -11.48
C ASN A 145 -43.14 -36.55 -10.42
N LYS A 146 -42.39 -37.64 -10.38
CA LYS A 146 -41.20 -37.83 -9.53
C LYS A 146 -40.08 -38.48 -10.34
N LEU A 147 -38.89 -37.91 -10.29
CA LEU A 147 -37.66 -38.50 -10.83
C LEU A 147 -36.66 -38.74 -9.72
N GLN A 148 -35.85 -39.78 -9.85
CA GLN A 148 -34.69 -40.01 -9.01
C GLN A 148 -33.47 -40.24 -9.90
N VAL A 149 -32.37 -39.56 -9.59
CA VAL A 149 -31.13 -39.60 -10.37
C VAL A 149 -29.93 -39.62 -9.42
N LYS A 150 -28.81 -40.22 -9.83
CA LYS A 150 -27.57 -40.18 -9.03
C LYS A 150 -26.77 -38.94 -9.38
N TYR A 151 -26.24 -38.28 -8.36
CA TYR A 151 -25.40 -37.09 -8.53
C TYR A 151 -24.19 -37.32 -9.45
N ASN A 152 -23.52 -38.47 -9.34
CA ASN A 152 -22.38 -38.82 -10.19
C ASN A 152 -22.73 -38.88 -11.69
N ASP A 153 -23.95 -39.27 -12.04
CA ASP A 153 -24.40 -39.32 -13.44
C ASP A 153 -24.72 -37.93 -14.02
N ILE A 154 -24.89 -36.92 -13.16
CA ILE A 154 -25.13 -35.52 -13.54
C ILE A 154 -23.79 -34.80 -13.76
N ILE A 155 -22.85 -34.94 -12.83
CA ILE A 155 -21.59 -34.16 -12.87
C ILE A 155 -20.62 -34.66 -13.93
N ASP A 156 -20.70 -35.94 -14.31
CA ASP A 156 -19.87 -36.51 -15.37
C ASP A 156 -20.50 -36.25 -16.74
N GLU A 157 -20.01 -35.24 -17.45
CA GLU A 157 -20.44 -34.92 -18.84
C GLU A 157 -20.21 -36.07 -19.81
N THR A 158 -19.28 -36.98 -19.51
CA THR A 158 -18.93 -38.12 -20.35
C THR A 158 -19.73 -39.38 -20.02
N SER A 159 -20.55 -39.34 -18.97
CA SER A 159 -21.42 -40.46 -18.60
C SER A 159 -22.39 -40.80 -19.73
N GLU A 160 -22.35 -42.06 -20.19
CA GLU A 160 -23.29 -42.61 -21.18
C GLU A 160 -24.66 -42.95 -20.57
N VAL A 161 -24.83 -42.80 -19.25
CA VAL A 161 -26.09 -43.07 -18.56
C VAL A 161 -27.15 -42.07 -19.03
N GLU A 162 -28.25 -42.57 -19.60
CA GLU A 162 -29.40 -41.76 -19.97
C GLU A 162 -30.12 -41.28 -18.70
N LEU A 163 -30.21 -39.96 -18.52
CA LEU A 163 -30.88 -39.39 -17.35
C LEU A 163 -32.39 -39.51 -17.50
N PRO A 164 -33.12 -39.72 -16.39
CA PRO A 164 -34.57 -39.81 -16.43
C PRO A 164 -35.18 -38.48 -16.87
N THR A 165 -36.33 -38.56 -17.55
CA THR A 165 -37.05 -37.39 -18.07
C THR A 165 -38.53 -37.51 -17.75
N ALA A 166 -39.21 -36.37 -17.71
CA ALA A 166 -40.65 -36.30 -17.51
C ALA A 166 -41.33 -35.58 -18.67
N GLN A 167 -42.63 -35.79 -18.85
CA GLN A 167 -43.38 -35.25 -19.96
C GLN A 167 -44.63 -34.53 -19.46
N VAL A 168 -44.81 -33.27 -19.87
CA VAL A 168 -46.07 -32.55 -19.67
C VAL A 168 -47.15 -33.17 -20.56
N LYS A 169 -48.33 -33.41 -19.99
CA LYS A 169 -49.52 -33.95 -20.66
C LYS A 169 -50.74 -33.07 -20.38
N THR A 170 -51.72 -33.14 -21.27
CA THR A 170 -53.03 -32.51 -21.12
C THR A 170 -54.13 -33.56 -21.17
N ASP A 171 -55.17 -33.38 -20.36
CA ASP A 171 -56.34 -34.25 -20.31
C ASP A 171 -57.26 -33.97 -21.52
N GLY A 172 -56.87 -34.48 -22.69
CA GLY A 172 -57.61 -34.33 -23.95
C GLY A 172 -57.39 -32.98 -24.67
N ASP A 173 -58.28 -32.67 -25.63
CA ASP A 173 -58.17 -31.49 -26.52
C ASP A 173 -58.61 -30.15 -25.87
N HIS A 174 -58.94 -30.14 -24.58
CA HIS A 174 -59.53 -28.97 -23.91
C HIS A 174 -58.50 -27.89 -23.52
N VAL A 175 -57.22 -28.24 -23.39
CA VAL A 175 -56.14 -27.30 -23.05
C VAL A 175 -55.04 -27.42 -24.11
N THR A 176 -54.74 -26.32 -24.82
CA THR A 176 -53.62 -26.26 -25.77
C THR A 176 -52.49 -25.46 -25.16
N ILE A 177 -51.32 -26.07 -24.97
CA ILE A 177 -50.11 -25.38 -24.49
C ILE A 177 -49.28 -24.95 -25.71
N THR A 178 -48.98 -23.66 -25.80
CA THR A 178 -48.23 -23.06 -26.92
C THR A 178 -46.78 -22.75 -26.56
N ASN A 179 -46.45 -22.66 -25.27
CA ASN A 179 -45.09 -22.45 -24.78
C ASN A 179 -44.83 -23.20 -23.46
N TYR A 180 -43.60 -23.69 -23.32
CA TYR A 180 -43.13 -24.47 -22.17
C TYR A 180 -41.82 -23.88 -21.66
N GLU A 181 -41.78 -23.49 -20.39
CA GLU A 181 -40.58 -22.96 -19.74
C GLU A 181 -40.47 -23.53 -18.32
N ILE A 182 -39.23 -23.75 -17.85
CA ILE A 182 -38.99 -23.99 -16.42
C ILE A 182 -39.17 -22.64 -15.71
N ALA A 183 -40.01 -22.59 -14.68
CA ALA A 183 -40.19 -21.38 -13.88
C ALA A 183 -38.86 -21.00 -13.21
N LYS A 184 -38.51 -19.71 -13.19
CA LYS A 184 -37.21 -19.27 -12.66
C LYS A 184 -37.11 -19.49 -11.16
N SER A 185 -36.01 -20.11 -10.75
CA SER A 185 -35.61 -20.33 -9.35
C SER A 185 -34.08 -20.40 -9.26
N ASP A 186 -33.55 -20.55 -8.04
CA ASP A 186 -32.10 -20.67 -7.81
C ASP A 186 -31.45 -21.88 -8.52
N TYR A 187 -32.25 -22.90 -8.85
CA TYR A 187 -31.82 -24.14 -9.48
C TYR A 187 -32.38 -24.37 -10.88
N SER A 188 -33.22 -23.48 -11.41
CA SER A 188 -33.88 -23.70 -12.72
C SER A 188 -32.89 -23.87 -13.88
N LYS A 189 -31.71 -23.24 -13.79
CA LYS A 189 -30.62 -23.34 -14.77
C LYS A 189 -30.02 -24.74 -14.94
N TYR A 190 -30.34 -25.69 -14.06
CA TYR A 190 -29.87 -27.07 -14.13
C TYR A 190 -30.87 -28.02 -14.80
N PHE A 191 -32.00 -27.49 -15.28
CA PHE A 191 -33.06 -28.25 -15.92
C PHE A 191 -33.42 -27.60 -17.26
N ASP A 192 -33.86 -28.41 -18.21
CA ASP A 192 -34.30 -27.97 -19.53
C ASP A 192 -35.71 -28.52 -19.81
N ILE A 193 -36.46 -27.80 -20.65
CA ILE A 193 -37.75 -28.25 -21.15
C ILE A 193 -37.85 -27.98 -22.65
N THR A 194 -38.18 -29.03 -23.41
CA THR A 194 -38.34 -28.90 -24.85
C THR A 194 -39.65 -28.19 -25.20
N LYS A 195 -39.78 -27.74 -26.45
CA LYS A 195 -41.03 -27.20 -27.01
C LYS A 195 -42.20 -28.20 -27.02
N SER A 196 -41.94 -29.49 -26.79
CA SER A 196 -42.96 -30.51 -26.65
C SER A 196 -43.30 -30.82 -25.19
N GLY A 197 -42.72 -30.09 -24.23
CA GLY A 197 -42.95 -30.32 -22.79
C GLY A 197 -42.15 -31.48 -22.19
N LYS A 198 -41.05 -31.92 -22.82
CA LYS A 198 -40.16 -32.93 -22.24
C LYS A 198 -39.16 -32.24 -21.31
N ILE A 199 -39.18 -32.58 -20.02
CA ILE A 199 -38.32 -32.05 -18.97
C ILE A 199 -37.11 -32.96 -18.78
N SER A 200 -35.92 -32.37 -18.73
CA SER A 200 -34.65 -33.09 -18.55
C SER A 200 -33.69 -32.36 -17.62
N ILE A 201 -32.75 -33.11 -17.06
CA ILE A 201 -31.66 -32.60 -16.21
C ILE A 201 -30.45 -32.29 -17.10
N ILE A 202 -29.81 -31.14 -16.90
CA ILE A 202 -28.62 -30.72 -17.63
C ILE A 202 -27.37 -31.31 -16.94
N LYS A 203 -26.53 -32.01 -17.69
CA LYS A 203 -25.25 -32.57 -17.20
C LYS A 203 -24.17 -31.50 -17.06
N GLY A 204 -23.14 -31.82 -16.26
CA GLY A 204 -21.87 -31.09 -16.19
C GLY A 204 -21.74 -30.08 -15.05
N SER A 205 -22.76 -29.94 -14.19
CA SER A 205 -22.68 -29.00 -13.06
C SER A 205 -22.55 -29.67 -11.70
N ALA A 206 -21.38 -29.53 -11.09
CA ALA A 206 -21.15 -29.89 -9.69
C ALA A 206 -21.83 -28.95 -8.67
N ALA A 207 -22.52 -27.90 -9.15
CA ALA A 207 -23.21 -26.96 -8.30
C ALA A 207 -24.66 -27.39 -7.98
N LEU A 208 -25.24 -28.35 -8.71
CA LEU A 208 -26.51 -28.98 -8.35
C LEU A 208 -26.26 -30.10 -7.33
N LEU A 209 -26.10 -29.74 -6.05
CA LEU A 209 -25.81 -30.69 -4.98
C LEU A 209 -26.94 -31.74 -4.80
N PRO A 210 -26.67 -32.89 -4.18
CA PRO A 210 -27.73 -33.84 -3.82
C PRO A 210 -28.84 -33.20 -2.97
N GLY A 211 -30.08 -33.60 -3.21
CA GLY A 211 -31.25 -33.04 -2.56
C GLY A 211 -32.53 -33.20 -3.39
N ILE A 212 -33.64 -32.77 -2.80
CA ILE A 212 -34.97 -32.79 -3.42
C ILE A 212 -35.26 -31.42 -4.04
N TYR A 213 -35.50 -31.40 -5.35
CA TYR A 213 -35.81 -30.20 -6.11
C TYR A 213 -37.24 -30.26 -6.63
N ASN A 214 -38.07 -29.28 -6.26
CA ASN A 214 -39.42 -29.14 -6.80
C ASN A 214 -39.41 -28.17 -7.98
N ILE A 215 -39.66 -28.68 -9.18
CA ILE A 215 -39.65 -27.92 -10.42
C ILE A 215 -41.07 -27.43 -10.70
N SER A 216 -41.22 -26.12 -10.79
CA SER A 216 -42.42 -25.46 -11.29
C SER A 216 -42.23 -25.11 -12.78
N LEU A 217 -43.33 -25.10 -13.54
CA LEU A 217 -43.31 -24.77 -14.96
C LEU A 217 -44.07 -23.48 -15.22
N LYS A 218 -43.59 -22.69 -16.17
CA LYS A 218 -44.29 -21.53 -16.72
C LYS A 218 -44.82 -21.93 -18.10
N LEU A 219 -46.14 -21.95 -18.24
CA LEU A 219 -46.84 -22.45 -19.42
C LEU A 219 -47.72 -21.36 -20.02
N THR A 220 -47.79 -21.30 -21.34
CA THR A 220 -48.77 -20.47 -22.05
C THR A 220 -49.87 -21.35 -22.62
N THR A 221 -51.12 -21.11 -22.22
CA THR A 221 -52.29 -21.92 -22.63
C THR A 221 -53.25 -21.11 -23.51
N GLY A 222 -53.78 -21.67 -24.61
CA GLY A 222 -54.64 -20.95 -25.57
C GLY A 222 -56.11 -20.92 -25.16
N ALA A 223 -56.77 -19.75 -25.11
CA ALA A 223 -57.40 -19.13 -26.28
C ALA A 223 -56.86 -17.75 -26.71
N SER A 224 -55.87 -17.20 -26.00
CA SER A 224 -55.15 -15.98 -26.43
C SER A 224 -53.65 -16.14 -26.14
N SER A 225 -52.78 -15.54 -26.94
CA SER A 225 -51.32 -15.57 -26.76
C SER A 225 -50.81 -14.84 -25.50
N GLU A 226 -51.70 -14.50 -24.56
CA GLU A 226 -51.42 -13.71 -23.36
C GLU A 226 -51.72 -14.44 -22.04
N ASP A 227 -52.21 -15.68 -22.08
CA ASP A 227 -52.55 -16.45 -20.88
C ASP A 227 -51.36 -17.30 -20.37
N GLU A 228 -50.35 -16.59 -19.87
CA GLU A 228 -49.24 -17.18 -19.11
C GLU A 228 -49.68 -17.56 -17.69
N GLY A 229 -49.36 -18.78 -17.26
CA GLY A 229 -49.60 -19.27 -15.91
C GLY A 229 -48.47 -20.15 -15.40
N ILE A 230 -48.44 -20.36 -14.09
CA ILE A 230 -47.47 -21.21 -13.41
C ILE A 230 -48.13 -22.52 -12.96
N PHE A 231 -47.48 -23.63 -13.28
CA PHE A 231 -47.78 -24.95 -12.76
C PHE A 231 -46.78 -25.25 -11.64
N GLU A 232 -47.19 -24.96 -10.41
CA GLU A 232 -46.32 -25.07 -9.24
C GLU A 232 -46.09 -26.53 -8.85
N ASN A 233 -44.87 -26.86 -8.42
CA ASN A 233 -44.47 -28.20 -7.96
C ASN A 233 -44.84 -29.32 -8.95
N ALA A 234 -44.69 -29.03 -10.24
CA ALA A 234 -45.08 -29.93 -11.33
C ALA A 234 -44.25 -31.22 -11.34
N LEU A 235 -42.99 -31.16 -10.91
CA LEU A 235 -42.08 -32.32 -10.89
C LEU A 235 -41.15 -32.27 -9.68
N GLU A 236 -41.10 -33.36 -8.91
CA GLU A 236 -40.09 -33.56 -7.87
C GLU A 236 -38.90 -34.32 -8.47
N ILE A 237 -37.68 -33.82 -8.31
CA ILE A 237 -36.45 -34.49 -8.73
C ILE A 237 -35.59 -34.71 -7.50
N ASN A 238 -35.38 -35.98 -7.12
CA ASN A 238 -34.46 -36.35 -6.07
C ASN A 238 -33.08 -36.68 -6.66
N VAL A 239 -32.12 -35.79 -6.44
CA VAL A 239 -30.70 -36.02 -6.78
C VAL A 239 -30.03 -36.71 -5.60
N THR A 240 -29.61 -37.96 -5.81
CA THR A 240 -29.19 -38.86 -4.74
C THR A 240 -27.69 -39.13 -4.74
N SER A 241 -27.07 -39.24 -3.57
CA SER A 241 -25.69 -39.71 -3.44
C SER A 241 -25.41 -40.30 -2.07
N ALA A 242 -24.40 -41.18 -1.98
CA ALA A 242 -23.72 -41.44 -0.72
C ALA A 242 -23.12 -40.12 -0.15
N PRO A 243 -22.83 -40.05 1.15
CA PRO A 243 -22.06 -38.94 1.71
C PRO A 243 -20.70 -38.82 0.99
N PHE A 244 -20.27 -37.60 0.68
CA PHE A 244 -18.96 -37.37 0.03
C PHE A 244 -18.22 -36.14 0.55
N GLY A 245 -18.84 -35.37 1.44
CA GLY A 245 -18.18 -34.28 2.16
C GLY A 245 -18.78 -34.10 3.55
N LEU A 246 -17.93 -33.79 4.53
CA LEU A 246 -18.30 -33.49 5.90
C LEU A 246 -17.36 -32.42 6.44
N GLU A 247 -17.89 -31.34 7.01
CA GLU A 247 -17.09 -30.22 7.49
C GLU A 247 -17.65 -29.67 8.81
N TYR A 248 -16.80 -29.58 9.83
CA TYR A 248 -17.10 -28.82 11.05
C TYR A 248 -16.52 -27.42 10.93
N THR A 249 -17.23 -26.43 11.46
CA THR A 249 -16.76 -25.05 11.51
C THR A 249 -16.92 -24.50 12.93
N PRO A 250 -15.83 -24.30 13.69
CA PRO A 250 -14.46 -24.71 13.38
C PRO A 250 -14.28 -26.23 13.37
N ASN A 251 -13.21 -26.75 12.75
CA ASN A 251 -12.85 -28.17 12.72
C ASN A 251 -11.91 -28.58 13.88
N GLU A 252 -11.54 -27.64 14.74
CA GLU A 252 -10.84 -27.87 15.99
C GLU A 252 -11.40 -26.99 17.09
N ASP A 253 -11.33 -27.46 18.33
CA ASP A 253 -11.75 -26.71 19.51
C ASP A 253 -11.05 -27.23 20.79
N MET A 254 -11.24 -26.53 21.90
CA MET A 254 -10.56 -26.77 23.17
C MET A 254 -11.54 -27.20 24.27
N LEU A 255 -11.11 -28.16 25.10
CA LEU A 255 -11.77 -28.54 26.34
C LEU A 255 -10.76 -28.45 27.48
N GLU A 256 -11.11 -27.78 28.58
CA GLU A 256 -10.24 -27.79 29.76
C GLU A 256 -10.33 -29.12 30.50
N ALA A 257 -9.18 -29.65 30.92
CA ALA A 257 -9.13 -30.78 31.84
C ALA A 257 -9.74 -30.38 33.20
N GLU A 258 -10.50 -31.28 33.80
CA GLU A 258 -11.11 -31.05 35.12
C GLU A 258 -10.05 -31.01 36.23
N ASN A 259 -10.07 -29.94 37.01
CA ASN A 259 -9.23 -29.76 38.20
C ASN A 259 -9.89 -28.75 39.16
N ASP A 260 -9.24 -28.43 40.28
CA ASP A 260 -9.79 -27.52 41.30
C ASP A 260 -10.09 -26.11 40.76
N LYS A 261 -9.42 -25.66 39.68
CA LYS A 261 -9.66 -24.35 39.05
C LYS A 261 -10.75 -24.40 37.96
N SER A 262 -10.70 -25.38 37.06
CA SER A 262 -11.65 -25.51 35.95
C SER A 262 -13.00 -26.10 36.36
N GLY A 263 -13.04 -26.84 37.47
CA GLY A 263 -14.24 -27.53 37.92
C GLY A 263 -14.64 -28.67 36.96
N LYS A 264 -15.95 -28.84 36.77
CA LYS A 264 -16.53 -29.86 35.88
C LYS A 264 -16.84 -29.26 34.52
N THR A 265 -16.14 -29.73 33.50
CA THR A 265 -16.15 -29.16 32.15
C THR A 265 -16.85 -30.11 31.19
N SER A 266 -17.37 -29.56 30.09
CA SER A 266 -18.09 -30.32 29.06
C SER A 266 -17.86 -29.64 27.72
N PHE A 267 -18.06 -30.37 26.64
CA PHE A 267 -17.86 -29.88 25.27
C PHE A 267 -19.04 -30.24 24.38
N GLN A 268 -19.39 -29.35 23.44
CA GLN A 268 -20.33 -29.61 22.37
C GLN A 268 -19.86 -28.88 21.11
N SER A 269 -19.71 -29.60 20.00
CA SER A 269 -19.37 -28.98 18.71
C SER A 269 -20.60 -28.37 18.05
N ASN A 270 -20.37 -27.57 17.01
CA ASN A 270 -21.40 -27.28 16.02
C ASN A 270 -21.79 -28.56 15.24
N ALA A 271 -22.98 -28.55 14.63
CA ALA A 271 -23.36 -29.61 13.69
C ALA A 271 -22.53 -29.49 12.40
N PRO A 272 -22.01 -30.59 11.85
CA PRO A 272 -21.23 -30.55 10.62
C PRO A 272 -22.10 -30.28 9.39
N ALA A 273 -21.55 -29.56 8.42
CA ALA A 273 -22.12 -29.43 7.08
C ALA A 273 -21.82 -30.70 6.27
N LEU A 274 -22.86 -31.41 5.82
CA LEU A 274 -22.75 -32.60 4.99
C LEU A 274 -22.99 -32.28 3.51
N LYS A 275 -22.17 -32.84 2.63
CA LYS A 275 -22.44 -32.96 1.20
C LYS A 275 -22.84 -34.40 0.89
N GLY A 276 -24.10 -34.59 0.54
CA GLY A 276 -24.70 -35.90 0.28
C GLY A 276 -26.21 -35.85 0.47
N SER A 277 -26.90 -36.95 0.14
CA SER A 277 -28.31 -37.12 0.49
C SER A 277 -28.50 -37.21 2.01
N LEU A 278 -29.57 -36.62 2.53
CA LEU A 278 -29.88 -36.56 3.96
C LEU A 278 -30.86 -37.67 4.41
N GLU A 279 -31.49 -38.36 3.46
CA GLU A 279 -32.48 -39.38 3.77
C GLU A 279 -31.83 -40.60 4.45
N GLY A 280 -32.31 -40.92 5.65
CA GLY A 280 -31.82 -42.04 6.44
C GLY A 280 -30.40 -41.84 6.98
N ILE A 281 -29.99 -40.58 7.20
CA ILE A 281 -28.65 -40.29 7.68
C ILE A 281 -28.39 -40.83 9.09
N GLU A 282 -27.21 -41.41 9.28
CA GLU A 282 -26.72 -41.91 10.55
C GLU A 282 -25.23 -41.58 10.70
N TYR A 283 -24.88 -40.87 11.77
CA TYR A 283 -23.51 -40.53 12.13
C TYR A 283 -22.96 -41.46 13.22
N SER A 284 -21.71 -41.88 13.08
CA SER A 284 -21.01 -42.66 14.11
C SER A 284 -19.52 -42.34 14.14
N ILE A 285 -18.89 -42.54 15.30
CA ILE A 285 -17.43 -42.37 15.42
C ILE A 285 -16.76 -43.62 14.82
N LYS A 286 -15.93 -43.41 13.80
CA LYS A 286 -15.09 -44.47 13.21
C LYS A 286 -13.94 -44.81 14.15
N ASN A 287 -13.18 -43.79 14.55
CA ASN A 287 -12.12 -43.90 15.54
C ASN A 287 -11.80 -42.54 16.17
N ILE A 288 -11.08 -42.59 17.31
CA ILE A 288 -10.49 -41.43 17.95
C ILE A 288 -9.03 -41.77 18.27
N THR A 289 -8.12 -40.83 17.99
CA THR A 289 -6.69 -40.96 18.31
C THR A 289 -6.26 -39.79 19.19
N PRO A 290 -5.80 -40.03 20.44
CA PRO A 290 -5.72 -41.32 21.14
C PRO A 290 -7.11 -41.88 21.52
N THR A 291 -7.21 -43.20 21.69
CA THR A 291 -8.50 -43.88 21.92
C THR A 291 -9.14 -43.45 23.24
N THR A 292 -10.43 -43.11 23.19
CA THR A 292 -11.26 -42.78 24.36
C THR A 292 -12.72 -43.11 24.08
N ASP A 293 -13.50 -43.40 25.13
CA ASP A 293 -14.95 -43.63 25.10
C ASP A 293 -15.76 -42.40 25.53
N LYS A 294 -15.07 -41.29 25.87
CA LYS A 294 -15.69 -40.09 26.46
C LYS A 294 -16.26 -39.12 25.45
N ILE A 295 -15.75 -39.15 24.22
CA ILE A 295 -16.26 -38.33 23.12
C ILE A 295 -17.37 -39.12 22.43
N LYS A 296 -18.55 -38.52 22.36
CA LYS A 296 -19.76 -39.11 21.77
C LYS A 296 -20.16 -38.32 20.54
N ILE A 297 -20.95 -38.94 19.67
CA ILE A 297 -21.57 -38.29 18.52
C ILE A 297 -23.08 -38.55 18.58
N ASP A 298 -23.86 -37.50 18.32
CA ASP A 298 -25.30 -37.64 18.11
C ASP A 298 -25.55 -38.27 16.71
N PRO A 299 -26.26 -39.41 16.63
CA PRO A 299 -26.36 -40.17 15.39
C PRO A 299 -27.23 -39.48 14.33
N THR A 300 -28.01 -38.45 14.67
CA THR A 300 -28.89 -37.76 13.71
C THR A 300 -28.31 -36.43 13.25
N THR A 301 -27.65 -35.70 14.15
CA THR A 301 -27.15 -34.35 13.89
C THR A 301 -25.66 -34.32 13.60
N GLY A 302 -24.92 -35.38 13.96
CA GLY A 302 -23.47 -35.43 13.87
C GLY A 302 -22.76 -34.61 14.94
N VAL A 303 -23.46 -33.97 15.89
CA VAL A 303 -22.82 -33.14 16.91
C VAL A 303 -21.93 -33.99 17.84
N LEU A 304 -20.68 -33.57 18.02
CA LEU A 304 -19.75 -34.18 18.96
C LEU A 304 -19.97 -33.61 20.36
N SER A 305 -19.84 -34.46 21.39
CA SER A 305 -20.01 -34.03 22.78
C SER A 305 -19.08 -34.77 23.75
N VAL A 306 -18.75 -34.09 24.85
CA VAL A 306 -18.07 -34.66 26.01
C VAL A 306 -18.85 -34.25 27.26
N ASP A 307 -19.33 -35.24 28.02
CA ASP A 307 -20.02 -35.01 29.28
C ASP A 307 -19.04 -34.55 30.38
N LYS A 308 -19.60 -33.98 31.45
CA LYS A 308 -18.87 -33.75 32.70
C LYS A 308 -18.33 -35.06 33.27
N ASP A 309 -17.33 -34.96 34.14
CA ASP A 309 -16.62 -36.09 34.75
C ASP A 309 -15.87 -36.96 33.72
N HIS A 310 -15.39 -36.34 32.62
CA HIS A 310 -14.77 -37.06 31.50
C HIS A 310 -13.39 -37.66 31.83
N GLY A 311 -12.61 -37.04 32.72
CA GLY A 311 -11.28 -37.53 33.11
C GLY A 311 -10.20 -37.47 32.02
N LEU A 312 -10.49 -36.81 30.89
CA LEU A 312 -9.50 -36.53 29.84
C LEU A 312 -8.37 -35.64 30.39
N GLN A 313 -7.13 -35.97 30.03
CA GLN A 313 -5.93 -35.32 30.58
C GLN A 313 -5.45 -34.20 29.67
N SER A 314 -4.96 -33.10 30.25
CA SER A 314 -4.38 -31.97 29.51
C SER A 314 -3.16 -32.39 28.68
N GLY A 315 -2.91 -31.67 27.58
CA GLY A 315 -1.83 -31.93 26.63
C GLY A 315 -2.15 -32.98 25.55
N ASN A 316 -3.34 -33.57 25.56
CA ASN A 316 -3.77 -34.52 24.54
C ASN A 316 -4.62 -33.84 23.46
N ASN A 317 -4.36 -34.19 22.20
CA ASN A 317 -5.19 -33.82 21.05
C ASN A 317 -5.94 -35.06 20.56
N TYR A 318 -7.27 -35.05 20.64
CA TYR A 318 -8.12 -36.13 20.19
C TYR A 318 -8.60 -35.86 18.76
N VAL A 319 -7.98 -36.54 17.80
CA VAL A 319 -8.36 -36.49 16.40
C VAL A 319 -9.47 -37.50 16.15
N ILE A 320 -10.63 -37.03 15.70
CA ILE A 320 -11.86 -37.81 15.55
C ILE A 320 -12.13 -38.06 14.07
N SER A 321 -12.28 -39.32 13.70
CA SER A 321 -12.76 -39.74 12.37
C SER A 321 -14.21 -40.20 12.46
N ILE A 322 -15.02 -39.83 11.49
CA ILE A 322 -16.48 -40.05 11.50
C ILE A 322 -16.87 -40.94 10.34
N HIS A 323 -17.73 -41.90 10.60
CA HIS A 323 -18.42 -42.71 9.61
C HIS A 323 -19.83 -42.18 9.43
N VAL A 324 -20.22 -41.90 8.19
CA VAL A 324 -21.57 -41.42 7.86
C VAL A 324 -22.21 -42.36 6.87
N LYS A 325 -23.46 -42.75 7.15
CA LYS A 325 -24.28 -43.57 6.26
C LYS A 325 -25.57 -42.84 5.93
N ASN A 326 -26.10 -43.06 4.73
CA ASN A 326 -27.46 -42.70 4.35
C ASN A 326 -28.12 -43.85 3.54
N ASN A 327 -29.32 -43.64 3.03
CA ASN A 327 -30.05 -44.64 2.24
C ASN A 327 -29.35 -45.05 0.92
N PHE A 328 -28.32 -44.32 0.49
CA PHE A 328 -27.67 -44.48 -0.82
C PHE A 328 -26.20 -44.92 -0.73
N GLY A 329 -25.62 -44.98 0.47
CA GLY A 329 -24.26 -45.46 0.72
C GLY A 329 -23.70 -44.98 2.05
N GLU A 330 -22.40 -45.21 2.23
CA GLU A 330 -21.66 -44.85 3.43
C GLU A 330 -20.24 -44.38 3.06
N GLU A 331 -19.66 -43.50 3.87
CA GLU A 331 -18.32 -42.94 3.64
C GLU A 331 -17.63 -42.61 4.97
N ASP A 332 -16.30 -42.69 4.97
CA ASP A 332 -15.45 -42.39 6.12
C ASP A 332 -14.72 -41.05 5.97
N PHE A 333 -14.98 -40.13 6.89
CA PHE A 333 -14.29 -38.84 6.97
C PHE A 333 -13.20 -38.92 8.04
N ASN A 334 -11.98 -39.19 7.60
CA ASN A 334 -10.82 -39.28 8.50
C ASN A 334 -10.42 -37.88 8.98
N ASN A 335 -10.08 -37.76 10.27
CA ASN A 335 -9.64 -36.51 10.91
C ASN A 335 -10.63 -35.35 10.73
N ALA A 336 -11.93 -35.65 10.85
CA ALA A 336 -13.01 -34.67 10.66
C ALA A 336 -13.03 -33.57 11.72
N PHE A 337 -12.55 -33.85 12.93
CA PHE A 337 -12.50 -32.88 14.04
C PHE A 337 -11.30 -33.13 14.97
N THR A 338 -10.74 -32.09 15.57
CA THR A 338 -9.71 -32.21 16.62
C THR A 338 -10.15 -31.54 17.91
N LEU A 339 -10.27 -32.30 19.01
CA LEU A 339 -10.54 -31.76 20.34
C LEU A 339 -9.24 -31.71 21.15
N GLN A 340 -8.77 -30.51 21.48
CA GLN A 340 -7.56 -30.29 22.28
C GLN A 340 -7.91 -30.19 23.76
N VAL A 341 -7.37 -31.07 24.59
CA VAL A 341 -7.57 -30.99 26.04
C VAL A 341 -6.44 -30.18 26.66
N VAL A 342 -6.78 -29.05 27.25
CA VAL A 342 -5.82 -28.08 27.78
C VAL A 342 -5.92 -27.92 29.30
N GLU A 343 -4.93 -27.27 29.89
CA GLU A 343 -5.05 -26.82 31.28
C GLU A 343 -6.10 -25.73 31.42
N TYR A 344 -6.46 -25.41 32.67
CA TYR A 344 -7.33 -24.27 32.96
C TYR A 344 -6.77 -22.99 32.33
N ILE A 345 -7.62 -22.27 31.60
CA ILE A 345 -7.31 -20.97 31.00
C ILE A 345 -7.85 -19.90 31.95
N GLU A 346 -6.94 -19.16 32.59
CA GLU A 346 -7.28 -18.04 33.45
C GLU A 346 -8.03 -16.97 32.62
N PRO A 347 -9.24 -16.53 33.03
CA PRO A 347 -9.97 -15.47 32.35
C PRO A 347 -9.20 -14.15 32.34
N ILE A 348 -9.37 -13.38 31.27
CA ILE A 348 -8.75 -12.06 31.17
C ILE A 348 -9.34 -11.14 32.24
N SER A 349 -8.47 -10.52 33.05
CA SER A 349 -8.86 -9.49 34.01
C SER A 349 -7.74 -8.47 34.20
N GLY A 350 -8.08 -7.25 34.58
CA GLY A 350 -7.10 -6.16 34.79
C GLY A 350 -6.45 -5.64 33.50
N PHE A 351 -7.06 -5.88 32.33
CA PHE A 351 -6.55 -5.36 31.06
C PHE A 351 -6.84 -3.87 30.91
N GLU A 352 -5.79 -3.05 31.03
CA GLU A 352 -5.86 -1.60 30.91
C GLU A 352 -4.58 -1.03 30.30
N TYR A 353 -4.68 0.14 29.67
CA TYR A 353 -3.55 1.03 29.41
C TYR A 353 -3.66 2.28 30.29
N GLU A 354 -2.57 3.03 30.43
CA GLU A 354 -2.68 4.40 30.98
C GLU A 354 -3.64 5.22 30.13
N THR A 355 -4.57 5.94 30.76
CA THR A 355 -5.67 6.63 30.05
C THR A 355 -5.17 7.71 29.10
N SER A 356 -4.02 8.31 29.43
CA SER A 356 -3.39 9.38 28.67
C SER A 356 -1.88 9.23 28.76
N ILE A 357 -1.20 9.22 27.61
CA ILE A 357 0.24 8.99 27.51
C ILE A 357 0.87 10.09 26.67
N ASP A 358 1.75 10.88 27.27
CA ASP A 358 2.49 11.93 26.57
C ASP A 358 3.80 11.38 26.03
N LYS A 359 4.05 11.58 24.73
CA LYS A 359 5.30 11.21 24.05
C LYS A 359 5.75 12.35 23.16
N TYR A 360 7.06 12.45 22.94
CA TYR A 360 7.63 13.52 22.13
C TYR A 360 7.64 13.15 20.65
N GLN A 361 7.36 14.13 19.79
CA GLN A 361 7.59 13.98 18.34
C GLN A 361 9.04 13.52 18.05
N TYR A 362 9.21 12.73 16.98
CA TYR A 362 10.50 12.15 16.54
C TYR A 362 11.21 11.23 17.55
N SER A 363 10.63 10.98 18.73
CA SER A 363 11.25 10.13 19.75
C SER A 363 10.90 8.65 19.57
N LYS A 364 11.79 7.77 20.01
CA LYS A 364 11.48 6.35 20.18
C LYS A 364 10.70 6.15 21.48
N PHE A 365 9.66 5.33 21.45
CA PHE A 365 8.93 4.96 22.66
C PHE A 365 8.16 3.65 22.51
N THR A 366 7.85 3.04 23.65
CA THR A 366 6.94 1.90 23.75
C THR A 366 5.80 2.22 24.71
N ILE A 367 4.67 1.56 24.47
CA ILE A 367 3.45 1.62 25.28
C ILE A 367 3.02 0.17 25.55
N ASN A 368 2.98 -0.21 26.82
CA ASN A 368 2.61 -1.55 27.26
C ASN A 368 1.27 -1.50 28.01
N PRO A 369 0.51 -2.60 28.06
CA PRO A 369 -0.54 -2.76 29.06
C PRO A 369 -0.02 -2.49 30.48
N LYS A 370 -0.89 -1.99 31.37
CA LYS A 370 -0.56 -1.77 32.78
C LYS A 370 -0.19 -3.08 33.47
N GLU A 371 0.63 -2.97 34.52
CA GLU A 371 0.82 -4.07 35.46
C GLU A 371 -0.52 -4.49 36.08
N GLY A 372 -0.75 -5.80 36.20
CA GLY A 372 -1.98 -6.36 36.77
C GLY A 372 -2.86 -7.11 35.77
N LEU A 373 -2.51 -7.11 34.48
CA LEU A 373 -3.12 -8.00 33.50
C LEU A 373 -2.94 -9.48 33.92
N LYS A 374 -4.06 -10.20 33.98
CA LYS A 374 -4.11 -11.65 34.16
C LYS A 374 -4.82 -12.28 32.98
N GLY A 375 -4.44 -13.51 32.68
CA GLY A 375 -5.10 -14.36 31.70
C GLY A 375 -4.08 -15.22 30.96
N ASP A 376 -4.52 -16.39 30.51
CA ASP A 376 -3.69 -17.30 29.72
C ASP A 376 -4.06 -17.20 28.23
N ASN A 377 -3.08 -17.48 27.36
CA ASN A 377 -3.23 -17.51 25.89
C ASN A 377 -3.92 -16.27 25.32
N ILE A 378 -3.59 -15.09 25.85
CA ILE A 378 -4.17 -13.82 25.41
C ILE A 378 -3.66 -13.50 24.01
N GLN A 379 -4.58 -13.21 23.10
CA GLN A 379 -4.31 -12.59 21.81
C GLN A 379 -4.72 -11.13 21.86
N PHE A 380 -3.84 -10.26 21.39
CA PHE A 380 -4.11 -8.83 21.29
C PHE A 380 -4.35 -8.42 19.85
N SER A 381 -5.29 -7.51 19.64
CA SER A 381 -5.53 -6.87 18.34
C SER A 381 -5.79 -5.38 18.50
N LEU A 382 -5.39 -4.61 17.49
CA LEU A 382 -5.69 -3.19 17.42
C LEU A 382 -7.06 -3.01 16.76
N ILE A 383 -8.02 -2.41 17.48
CA ILE A 383 -9.38 -2.18 16.96
C ILE A 383 -9.43 -0.99 16.02
N ASN A 384 -8.62 0.03 16.30
CA ASN A 384 -8.55 1.21 15.47
C ASN A 384 -7.13 1.76 15.39
N GLU A 385 -6.72 2.11 14.18
CA GLU A 385 -5.46 2.78 13.90
C GLU A 385 -5.74 4.13 13.22
N PRO A 386 -5.58 5.27 13.93
CA PRO A 386 -5.69 6.59 13.33
C PRO A 386 -4.74 6.74 12.12
N ASP A 387 -5.20 7.39 11.04
CA ASP A 387 -4.43 7.50 9.79
C ASP A 387 -3.03 8.11 9.97
N ALA A 388 -2.88 9.02 10.93
CA ALA A 388 -1.60 9.66 11.25
C ALA A 388 -0.57 8.70 11.87
N LEU A 389 -1.00 7.53 12.37
CA LEU A 389 -0.15 6.52 13.00
C LEU A 389 0.20 5.36 12.04
N LYS A 390 -0.49 5.27 10.90
CA LYS A 390 -0.30 4.18 9.93
C LYS A 390 1.13 4.11 9.42
N GLY A 391 1.75 2.95 9.60
CA GLY A 391 3.15 2.72 9.22
C GLY A 391 4.17 3.48 10.06
N GLN A 392 3.76 4.12 11.16
CA GLN A 392 4.63 4.76 12.14
C GLN A 392 4.71 3.96 13.45
N ILE A 393 3.71 3.10 13.72
CA ILE A 393 3.65 2.23 14.88
C ILE A 393 3.86 0.75 14.48
N GLU A 394 4.44 -0.02 15.38
CA GLU A 394 4.49 -1.49 15.33
C GLU A 394 3.70 -2.05 16.51
N PHE A 395 2.82 -3.02 16.27
CA PHE A 395 1.97 -3.63 17.28
C PHE A 395 2.31 -5.11 17.47
N ASP A 396 2.60 -5.50 18.71
CA ASP A 396 2.86 -6.88 19.09
C ASP A 396 1.57 -7.56 19.56
N ALA A 397 1.04 -8.46 18.74
CA ALA A 397 -0.19 -9.20 19.01
C ALA A 397 -0.08 -10.20 20.18
N GLN A 398 1.12 -10.53 20.66
CA GLN A 398 1.32 -11.42 21.81
C GLN A 398 1.40 -10.69 23.14
N THR A 399 1.88 -9.45 23.13
CA THR A 399 2.10 -8.67 24.36
C THR A 399 1.20 -7.46 24.49
N GLY A 400 0.51 -7.06 23.42
CA GLY A 400 -0.23 -5.80 23.33
C GLY A 400 0.69 -4.58 23.27
N THR A 401 1.99 -4.75 23.03
CA THR A 401 2.93 -3.64 23.02
C THR A 401 2.82 -2.83 21.74
N ILE A 402 2.77 -1.51 21.87
CA ILE A 402 2.88 -0.57 20.74
C ILE A 402 4.26 0.07 20.79
N SER A 403 5.00 -0.04 19.70
CA SER A 403 6.36 0.50 19.55
C SER A 403 6.42 1.55 18.45
N VAL A 404 7.19 2.61 18.68
CA VAL A 404 7.45 3.67 17.70
C VAL A 404 8.94 3.89 17.61
N GLU A 405 9.48 3.89 16.39
CA GLU A 405 10.89 4.10 16.15
C GLU A 405 11.29 5.58 16.16
N LYS A 406 12.59 5.79 16.43
CA LYS A 406 13.19 7.13 16.42
C LYS A 406 13.10 7.73 15.01
N GLY A 407 12.79 9.02 14.93
CA GLY A 407 12.65 9.72 13.65
C GLY A 407 11.31 9.51 12.96
N ASN A 408 10.31 8.96 13.67
CA ASN A 408 8.92 8.96 13.22
C ASN A 408 8.44 10.37 12.84
N THR A 409 7.44 10.41 11.99
CA THR A 409 6.85 11.65 11.45
C THR A 409 5.43 11.88 11.95
N ILE A 410 5.09 11.28 13.10
CA ILE A 410 3.77 11.42 13.70
C ILE A 410 3.55 12.90 14.05
N PRO A 411 2.51 13.56 13.53
CA PRO A 411 2.22 14.93 13.86
C PRO A 411 1.94 15.12 15.36
N GLN A 412 2.16 16.33 15.86
CA GLN A 412 1.67 16.66 17.19
C GLN A 412 0.14 16.61 17.22
N GLY A 413 -0.42 16.09 18.31
CA GLY A 413 -1.85 15.90 18.44
C GLY A 413 -2.21 14.78 19.42
N ASN A 414 -3.51 14.52 19.53
CA ASN A 414 -4.06 13.53 20.44
C ASN A 414 -4.71 12.41 19.60
N TYR A 415 -4.33 11.17 19.88
CA TYR A 415 -4.74 10.00 19.11
C TYR A 415 -5.39 8.97 20.03
N SER A 416 -6.66 8.65 19.77
CA SER A 416 -7.36 7.60 20.51
C SER A 416 -7.04 6.23 19.90
N LEU A 417 -6.55 5.32 20.72
CA LEU A 417 -6.23 3.93 20.35
C LEU A 417 -7.03 2.98 21.25
N THR A 418 -7.54 1.90 20.66
CA THR A 418 -8.25 0.83 21.35
C THR A 418 -7.58 -0.48 21.02
N VAL A 419 -7.13 -1.17 22.06
CA VAL A 419 -6.57 -2.52 21.96
C VAL A 419 -7.57 -3.49 22.56
N ARG A 420 -7.77 -4.62 21.90
CA ARG A 420 -8.61 -5.73 22.33
C ARG A 420 -7.75 -6.88 22.79
N ALA A 421 -8.11 -7.48 23.92
CA ALA A 421 -7.53 -8.71 24.44
C ALA A 421 -8.59 -9.82 24.47
N THR A 422 -8.28 -10.95 23.84
CA THR A 422 -9.16 -12.13 23.78
C THR A 422 -8.44 -13.40 24.20
N ASN A 423 -9.18 -14.29 24.86
CA ASN A 423 -8.86 -15.69 24.99
C ASN A 423 -10.16 -16.51 24.90
N SER A 424 -10.07 -17.83 25.09
CA SER A 424 -11.24 -18.72 24.98
C SER A 424 -12.34 -18.43 26.01
N LYS A 425 -12.06 -17.69 27.09
CA LYS A 425 -13.04 -17.36 28.15
C LYS A 425 -13.89 -16.14 27.85
N ASN A 426 -13.46 -15.27 26.94
CA ASN A 426 -14.14 -14.01 26.65
C ASN A 426 -14.33 -13.75 25.14
N ALA A 427 -14.30 -14.80 24.31
CA ALA A 427 -14.47 -14.66 22.86
C ALA A 427 -15.76 -13.91 22.47
N GLU A 428 -16.87 -14.17 23.18
CA GLU A 428 -18.15 -13.48 22.95
C GLU A 428 -18.21 -12.06 23.56
N ASN A 429 -17.37 -11.77 24.56
CA ASN A 429 -17.30 -10.46 25.22
C ASN A 429 -15.83 -10.02 25.41
N PRO A 430 -15.14 -9.63 24.31
CA PRO A 430 -13.73 -9.26 24.38
C PRO A 430 -13.45 -8.11 25.35
N ALA A 431 -12.26 -8.12 25.96
CA ALA A 431 -11.83 -7.04 26.82
C ALA A 431 -11.17 -5.94 25.98
N ASP A 432 -11.77 -4.76 25.94
CA ASP A 432 -11.25 -3.61 25.19
C ASP A 432 -10.70 -2.56 26.15
N ALA A 433 -9.53 -2.02 25.83
CA ALA A 433 -8.88 -0.93 26.56
C ALA A 433 -8.59 0.23 25.61
N THR A 434 -9.18 1.39 25.89
CA THR A 434 -9.00 2.62 25.12
C THR A 434 -8.14 3.62 25.88
N PHE A 435 -7.18 4.23 25.19
CA PHE A 435 -6.35 5.29 25.73
C PHE A 435 -6.06 6.40 24.70
N THR A 436 -5.58 7.54 25.19
CA THR A 436 -5.14 8.66 24.35
C THR A 436 -3.61 8.75 24.34
N LEU A 437 -3.02 8.69 23.15
CA LEU A 437 -1.62 9.03 22.90
C LEU A 437 -1.51 10.50 22.51
N ASN A 438 -0.84 11.31 23.33
CA ASN A 438 -0.57 12.71 23.03
C ASN A 438 0.86 12.85 22.52
N ILE A 439 1.02 13.27 21.26
CA ILE A 439 2.31 13.64 20.69
C ILE A 439 2.53 15.12 20.91
N ILE A 440 3.51 15.46 21.74
CA ILE A 440 3.85 16.82 22.15
C ILE A 440 5.18 17.29 21.55
N GLU A 441 5.40 18.61 21.54
CA GLU A 441 6.65 19.22 21.06
C GLU A 441 7.84 18.64 21.84
N ASN A 442 8.82 18.11 21.11
CA ASN A 442 10.05 17.63 21.68
C ASN A 442 10.89 18.85 22.11
N PRO A 443 11.31 18.98 23.39
CA PRO A 443 12.09 20.12 23.85
C PRO A 443 13.45 20.24 23.13
N ASN A 444 13.96 19.13 22.58
CA ASN A 444 15.18 19.11 21.80
C ASN A 444 14.96 19.49 20.32
N TYR A 445 13.73 19.78 19.89
CA TYR A 445 13.45 20.07 18.49
C TYR A 445 13.96 21.44 18.06
N PHE A 446 14.68 21.45 16.95
CA PHE A 446 15.16 22.65 16.27
C PHE A 446 15.42 22.30 14.80
N THR A 447 15.43 23.32 13.95
CA THR A 447 15.55 23.15 12.49
C THR A 447 16.76 23.84 11.88
N ASP A 448 17.45 24.71 12.63
CA ASP A 448 18.51 25.54 12.05
C ASP A 448 19.74 25.70 12.96
N ILE A 449 20.89 25.83 12.32
CA ILE A 449 22.21 26.12 12.90
C ILE A 449 22.85 27.22 12.06
N ARG A 450 23.09 28.38 12.68
CA ARG A 450 23.66 29.56 12.01
C ARG A 450 25.00 29.95 12.60
N TYR A 451 26.03 30.03 11.77
CA TYR A 451 27.30 30.68 12.07
C TYR A 451 27.40 32.08 11.45
N GLY A 452 26.56 32.40 10.46
CA GLY A 452 26.61 33.69 9.77
C GLY A 452 27.77 33.76 8.76
N ASN A 453 28.30 34.97 8.55
CA ASN A 453 29.38 35.20 7.58
C ASN A 453 30.26 36.38 7.98
N ASN A 454 31.42 36.52 7.33
CA ASN A 454 32.33 37.66 7.53
C ASN A 454 32.54 38.52 6.26
N ILE A 455 31.55 38.50 5.35
CA ILE A 455 31.61 39.19 4.05
C ILE A 455 30.43 40.16 3.83
N ASP A 456 29.75 40.51 4.93
CA ASP A 456 28.66 41.49 5.00
C ASP A 456 27.46 41.18 4.08
N VAL A 457 27.09 39.90 3.93
CA VAL A 457 25.83 39.50 3.27
C VAL A 457 24.75 39.18 4.31
N PRO A 458 23.44 39.38 4.02
CA PRO A 458 22.36 39.09 4.97
C PRO A 458 22.36 37.61 5.40
N GLU A 459 22.46 37.33 6.69
CA GLU A 459 22.64 35.96 7.21
C GLU A 459 21.43 35.06 6.96
N GLU A 460 20.22 35.62 7.01
CA GLU A 460 18.95 34.90 6.88
C GLU A 460 18.74 34.29 5.48
N ASN A 461 19.42 34.84 4.46
CA ASN A 461 19.24 34.46 3.06
C ASN A 461 20.50 33.84 2.44
N ASN A 462 21.57 33.66 3.22
CA ASN A 462 22.86 33.23 2.71
C ASN A 462 23.43 32.09 3.55
N ALA A 463 24.22 31.23 2.89
CA ALA A 463 24.92 30.15 3.57
C ALA A 463 25.92 30.66 4.61
N ASN A 464 26.21 29.83 5.62
CA ASN A 464 27.29 30.06 6.57
C ASN A 464 28.64 30.07 5.85
N GLN A 465 29.27 31.24 5.67
CA GLN A 465 30.38 31.37 4.73
C GLN A 465 31.44 32.36 5.22
N PHE A 466 32.69 31.92 5.20
CA PHE A 466 33.80 32.69 5.75
C PHE A 466 34.93 32.83 4.72
N ARG A 467 35.36 34.06 4.44
CA ARG A 467 36.54 34.35 3.64
C ARG A 467 37.73 34.61 4.54
N ILE A 468 38.83 33.92 4.27
CA ILE A 468 40.13 34.13 4.90
C ILE A 468 41.05 34.66 3.82
N THR A 469 41.44 35.93 3.90
CA THR A 469 42.26 36.58 2.87
C THR A 469 43.71 36.68 3.32
N GLU A 470 44.64 36.29 2.43
CA GLU A 470 46.07 36.49 2.62
C GLU A 470 46.72 36.96 1.31
N ASP A 471 47.61 37.93 1.42
CA ASP A 471 48.31 38.56 0.31
C ASP A 471 49.72 37.99 0.09
N ASN A 472 50.29 37.37 1.11
CA ASN A 472 51.62 36.80 1.10
C ASN A 472 51.56 35.31 1.46
N GLU A 473 51.95 34.45 0.51
CA GLU A 473 51.99 33.00 0.67
C GLU A 473 52.75 32.52 1.92
N ALA A 474 53.80 33.25 2.32
CA ALA A 474 54.58 32.93 3.51
C ALA A 474 53.79 33.09 4.82
N ASN A 475 52.79 33.97 4.84
CA ASN A 475 51.98 34.27 6.02
C ASN A 475 50.70 33.41 6.10
N ALA A 476 50.34 32.73 5.01
CA ALA A 476 49.06 32.04 4.86
C ALA A 476 48.73 31.05 6.00
N ASP A 477 49.72 30.28 6.47
CA ASP A 477 49.47 29.33 7.57
C ASP A 477 49.24 30.06 8.91
N ALA A 478 49.95 31.18 9.13
CA ALA A 478 49.79 31.97 10.35
C ALA A 478 48.41 32.67 10.37
N THR A 479 48.00 33.22 9.23
CA THR A 479 46.67 33.85 9.06
C THR A 479 45.54 32.85 9.27
N LEU A 480 45.68 31.64 8.74
CA LEU A 480 44.73 30.56 8.94
C LEU A 480 44.62 30.14 10.41
N LYS A 481 45.75 29.96 11.11
CA LYS A 481 45.76 29.61 12.54
C LYS A 481 45.22 30.72 13.45
N GLY A 482 45.33 31.98 13.02
CA GLY A 482 44.77 33.13 13.73
C GLY A 482 43.27 33.35 13.51
N PHE A 483 42.66 32.68 12.53
CA PHE A 483 41.27 32.89 12.18
C PHE A 483 40.33 32.22 13.19
N THR A 484 39.32 32.95 13.65
CA THR A 484 38.30 32.44 14.59
C THR A 484 36.92 32.53 13.98
N PHE A 485 36.19 31.43 14.00
CA PHE A 485 34.78 31.40 13.66
C PHE A 485 33.93 31.89 14.85
N PRO A 486 32.78 32.53 14.59
CA PRO A 486 31.80 32.82 15.63
C PRO A 486 31.24 31.52 16.23
N SER A 487 30.68 31.62 17.43
CA SER A 487 29.88 30.53 18.00
C SER A 487 28.55 30.39 17.25
N PRO A 488 28.05 29.16 17.04
CA PRO A 488 26.78 28.95 16.36
C PRO A 488 25.59 29.46 17.19
N GLN A 489 24.56 29.89 16.49
CA GLN A 489 23.23 30.16 17.00
C GLN A 489 22.27 29.04 16.58
N THR A 490 21.33 28.72 17.46
CA THR A 490 20.24 27.76 17.19
C THR A 490 18.92 28.34 17.70
N GLU A 491 17.81 27.74 17.27
CA GLU A 491 16.45 28.12 17.71
C GLU A 491 15.96 27.30 18.92
N LEU A 492 16.88 26.59 19.59
CA LEU A 492 16.57 25.81 20.77
C LEU A 492 16.03 26.72 21.88
N LYS A 493 14.90 26.30 22.46
CA LYS A 493 14.22 27.01 23.55
C LYS A 493 14.72 26.46 24.89
N GLY A 494 15.14 27.34 25.79
CA GLY A 494 15.57 26.97 27.14
C GLY A 494 16.96 26.33 27.22
N ASP A 495 17.29 25.80 28.40
CA ASP A 495 18.61 25.22 28.69
C ASP A 495 18.70 23.77 28.23
N VAL A 496 18.86 23.56 26.91
CA VAL A 496 19.05 22.23 26.31
C VAL A 496 20.54 21.95 26.10
N SER A 497 21.01 20.78 26.54
CA SER A 497 22.38 20.34 26.27
C SER A 497 22.56 20.02 24.79
N VAL A 498 23.61 20.57 24.17
CA VAL A 498 23.92 20.34 22.74
C VAL A 498 25.33 19.80 22.59
N ALA A 499 25.45 18.66 21.92
CA ALA A 499 26.72 18.08 21.51
C ALA A 499 27.01 18.43 20.04
N TRP A 500 28.22 18.92 19.78
CA TRP A 500 28.64 19.40 18.46
C TRP A 500 29.69 18.48 17.84
N SER A 501 29.59 18.26 16.53
CA SER A 501 30.59 17.52 15.75
C SER A 501 30.80 18.15 14.38
N ILE A 502 31.98 17.94 13.80
CA ILE A 502 32.38 18.46 12.50
C ILE A 502 32.93 17.33 11.64
N LYS A 503 32.54 17.32 10.37
CA LYS A 503 33.03 16.37 9.37
C LYS A 503 33.53 17.12 8.15
N ASN A 504 34.75 16.83 7.72
CA ASN A 504 35.30 17.42 6.51
C ASN A 504 34.46 17.01 5.28
N GLY A 505 34.12 18.00 4.45
CA GLY A 505 33.54 17.79 3.12
C GLY A 505 34.60 17.92 2.03
N ASN A 506 35.16 19.12 1.90
CA ASN A 506 36.26 19.44 0.98
C ASN A 506 37.20 20.45 1.62
N LYS A 507 38.52 20.20 1.60
CA LYS A 507 39.57 21.13 2.04
C LYS A 507 39.32 21.75 3.43
N CYS A 508 38.81 20.94 4.38
CA CYS A 508 38.58 21.32 5.78
C CYS A 508 39.20 20.32 6.78
N ASP A 509 40.22 19.56 6.38
CA ASP A 509 40.83 18.47 7.18
C ASP A 509 41.42 18.91 8.53
N ASN A 510 41.76 20.19 8.68
CA ASN A 510 42.41 20.73 9.88
C ASN A 510 41.48 21.55 10.78
N LEU A 511 40.17 21.46 10.57
CA LEU A 511 39.19 22.08 11.47
C LEU A 511 38.86 21.15 12.64
N THR A 512 38.68 21.78 13.79
CA THR A 512 38.21 21.18 15.03
C THR A 512 36.98 21.94 15.49
N ILE A 513 36.13 21.27 16.27
CA ILE A 513 34.97 21.88 16.90
C ILE A 513 34.99 21.57 18.39
N ASP A 514 34.75 22.57 19.21
CA ASP A 514 34.49 22.37 20.62
C ASP A 514 33.12 21.68 20.77
N SER A 515 33.10 20.50 21.37
CA SER A 515 31.91 19.64 21.44
C SER A 515 30.76 20.22 22.26
N ASN A 516 31.01 21.24 23.09
CA ASN A 516 30.02 21.83 24.00
C ASN A 516 29.52 23.19 23.49
N THR A 517 30.39 23.96 22.85
CA THR A 517 30.07 25.32 22.39
C THR A 517 29.80 25.41 20.89
N GLY A 518 30.17 24.37 20.13
CA GLY A 518 30.11 24.39 18.67
C GLY A 518 31.12 25.33 18.03
N LYS A 519 32.06 25.92 18.78
CA LYS A 519 33.04 26.84 18.21
C LYS A 519 34.02 26.10 17.30
N ILE A 520 34.11 26.54 16.04
CA ILE A 520 35.05 26.00 15.06
C ILE A 520 36.40 26.72 15.19
N SER A 521 37.50 25.96 15.07
CA SER A 521 38.86 26.49 15.02
C SER A 521 39.79 25.61 14.19
N PHE A 522 40.83 26.20 13.61
CA PHE A 522 41.92 25.44 13.01
C PHE A 522 42.81 24.81 14.09
N ASN A 523 43.23 23.57 13.88
CA ASN A 523 44.21 22.91 14.76
C ASN A 523 45.62 23.51 14.60
N GLN A 524 46.55 23.15 15.49
CA GLN A 524 47.92 23.69 15.45
C GLN A 524 48.73 23.24 14.22
N GLU A 525 48.36 22.11 13.61
CA GLU A 525 49.00 21.53 12.43
C GLU A 525 48.43 22.10 11.12
N ALA A 526 47.44 22.99 11.20
CA ALA A 526 46.72 23.46 10.05
C ALA A 526 47.62 24.20 9.06
N THR A 527 47.58 23.77 7.81
CA THR A 527 48.27 24.38 6.68
C THR A 527 47.27 24.90 5.67
N TRP A 528 47.64 25.97 4.97
CA TRP A 528 46.86 26.52 3.88
C TRP A 528 46.70 25.47 2.78
N PRO A 529 45.49 25.31 2.19
CA PRO A 529 45.28 24.35 1.13
C PRO A 529 46.22 24.54 -0.07
N ALA A 530 46.90 23.44 -0.43
CA ALA A 530 47.77 23.41 -1.59
C ALA A 530 47.13 22.73 -2.80
N ASP A 531 47.63 23.08 -3.99
CA ASP A 531 47.39 22.36 -5.23
C ASP A 531 48.19 21.05 -5.29
N ASN A 532 48.00 20.27 -6.35
CA ASN A 532 48.65 18.94 -6.49
C ASN A 532 50.19 18.99 -6.57
N ASN A 533 50.79 20.18 -6.72
CA ASN A 533 52.23 20.37 -6.73
C ASN A 533 52.76 20.88 -5.37
N GLY A 534 51.90 20.94 -4.34
CA GLY A 534 52.25 21.43 -3.01
C GLY A 534 52.32 22.97 -2.90
N VAL A 535 51.86 23.70 -3.92
CA VAL A 535 51.83 25.17 -3.90
C VAL A 535 50.53 25.64 -3.26
N LYS A 536 50.60 26.55 -2.29
CA LYS A 536 49.41 27.10 -1.64
C LYS A 536 48.56 27.82 -2.67
N ALA A 537 47.26 27.59 -2.63
CA ALA A 537 46.36 28.04 -3.68
C ALA A 537 45.17 28.82 -3.12
N ASN A 538 44.65 29.73 -3.95
CA ASN A 538 43.30 30.24 -3.77
C ASN A 538 42.32 29.07 -3.99
N THR A 539 41.50 28.76 -2.99
CA THR A 539 40.56 27.64 -3.09
C THR A 539 39.35 27.80 -2.17
N ILE A 540 38.39 26.89 -2.29
CA ILE A 540 37.23 26.80 -1.41
C ILE A 540 37.15 25.44 -0.74
N GLY A 541 36.76 25.44 0.53
CA GLY A 541 36.38 24.28 1.29
C GLY A 541 34.97 24.39 1.87
N PHE A 542 34.47 23.25 2.35
CA PHE A 542 33.28 23.20 3.18
C PHE A 542 33.34 22.01 4.14
N CYS A 543 32.62 22.13 5.25
CA CYS A 543 32.46 21.08 6.25
C CYS A 543 31.00 20.95 6.69
N TYR A 544 30.65 19.78 7.19
CA TYR A 544 29.36 19.50 7.80
C TYR A 544 29.50 19.69 9.30
N VAL A 545 28.60 20.47 9.89
CA VAL A 545 28.52 20.68 11.34
C VAL A 545 27.21 20.09 11.82
N THR A 546 27.28 19.12 12.72
CA THR A 546 26.10 18.49 13.30
C THR A 546 25.96 18.89 14.77
N ALA A 547 24.81 19.45 15.13
CA ALA A 547 24.40 19.68 16.51
C ALA A 547 23.42 18.58 16.92
N THR A 548 23.59 18.01 18.10
CA THR A 548 22.66 17.03 18.69
C THR A 548 22.17 17.55 20.03
N ALA A 549 20.88 17.89 20.08
CA ALA A 549 20.20 18.41 21.25
C ALA A 549 19.61 17.26 22.08
N GLY A 550 19.84 17.29 23.39
CA GLY A 550 19.41 16.27 24.35
C GLY A 550 20.46 15.18 24.60
N THR A 551 20.36 14.53 25.77
CA THR A 551 21.26 13.43 26.18
C THR A 551 20.61 12.05 26.10
N ASP A 552 19.28 12.00 26.09
CA ASP A 552 18.53 10.77 25.93
C ASP A 552 18.50 10.36 24.45
N LYS A 553 19.01 9.16 24.15
CA LYS A 553 19.14 8.65 22.78
C LYS A 553 17.79 8.47 22.09
N ASP A 554 16.74 8.22 22.84
CA ASP A 554 15.42 7.99 22.25
C ASP A 554 14.78 9.31 21.82
N SER A 555 15.00 10.40 22.56
CA SER A 555 14.42 11.72 22.30
C SER A 555 15.36 12.79 21.73
N GLN A 556 16.67 12.54 21.63
CA GLN A 556 17.63 13.51 21.08
C GLN A 556 17.31 13.86 19.61
N ILE A 557 17.59 15.09 19.20
CA ILE A 557 17.40 15.57 17.81
C ILE A 557 18.72 16.04 17.27
N SER A 558 19.06 15.64 16.04
CA SER A 558 20.28 16.07 15.37
C SER A 558 19.95 16.88 14.11
N GLN A 559 20.61 18.01 13.95
CA GLN A 559 20.58 18.79 12.71
C GLN A 559 21.99 18.96 12.16
N THR A 560 22.13 18.97 10.84
CA THR A 560 23.40 19.20 10.16
C THR A 560 23.30 20.42 9.26
N THR A 561 24.24 21.35 9.41
CA THR A 561 24.40 22.50 8.52
C THR A 561 25.76 22.43 7.81
N LEU A 562 25.92 23.27 6.79
CA LEU A 562 27.18 23.43 6.07
C LEU A 562 27.84 24.74 6.47
N VAL A 563 29.17 24.69 6.64
CA VAL A 563 30.01 25.89 6.79
C VAL A 563 31.02 25.90 5.65
N PHE A 564 31.03 26.99 4.89
CA PHE A 564 31.86 27.19 3.70
C PHE A 564 33.02 28.13 3.99
N ILE A 565 34.18 27.85 3.39
CA ILE A 565 35.40 28.64 3.59
C ILE A 565 36.00 28.99 2.23
N HIS A 566 36.19 30.27 1.95
CA HIS A 566 37.01 30.73 0.83
C HIS A 566 38.41 31.09 1.36
N TYR A 567 39.38 30.25 1.00
CA TYR A 567 40.80 30.48 1.22
C TYR A 567 41.31 31.42 0.11
N ASP A 568 41.16 32.72 0.34
CA ASP A 568 41.47 33.77 -0.62
C ASP A 568 42.96 34.16 -0.53
N LEU A 569 43.80 33.36 -1.19
CA LEU A 569 45.21 33.70 -1.38
C LEU A 569 45.36 34.55 -2.63
N LYS A 570 46.08 35.67 -2.55
CA LYS A 570 46.38 36.51 -3.71
C LYS A 570 47.02 35.68 -4.82
N ALA A 571 46.30 35.53 -5.93
CA ALA A 571 46.77 34.69 -7.02
C ALA A 571 47.98 35.34 -7.72
N ASN A 572 48.83 34.52 -8.34
CA ASN A 572 49.93 34.98 -9.18
C ASN A 572 49.42 36.04 -10.18
N ASN A 573 50.10 37.20 -10.24
CA ASN A 573 49.70 38.47 -10.89
C ASN A 573 48.93 39.46 -10.00
N GLY A 574 48.80 39.18 -8.70
CA GLY A 574 48.26 40.11 -7.72
C GLY A 574 46.73 40.21 -7.75
N VAL A 575 46.04 39.11 -8.05
CA VAL A 575 44.60 39.11 -8.32
C VAL A 575 43.78 38.52 -7.17
N HIS A 576 42.69 39.20 -6.83
CA HIS A 576 41.57 38.67 -6.05
C HIS A 576 40.28 38.69 -6.87
N ILE A 577 39.45 37.67 -6.71
CA ILE A 577 38.10 37.58 -7.27
C ILE A 577 37.15 37.26 -6.13
N HIS A 578 36.27 38.20 -5.79
CA HIS A 578 35.39 38.11 -4.63
C HIS A 578 33.93 38.09 -5.05
N TYR A 579 33.30 36.92 -5.00
CA TYR A 579 31.85 36.80 -5.05
C TYR A 579 31.28 37.00 -3.64
N ASN A 580 30.30 37.89 -3.48
CA ASN A 580 29.59 38.10 -2.22
C ASN A 580 28.07 37.96 -2.46
N PRO A 581 27.45 36.81 -2.12
CA PRO A 581 28.03 35.62 -1.49
C PRO A 581 28.96 34.82 -2.43
N PHE A 582 29.92 34.08 -1.88
CA PHE A 582 30.73 33.12 -2.64
C PHE A 582 30.15 31.71 -2.64
N VAL A 583 29.10 31.48 -1.85
CA VAL A 583 28.23 30.31 -1.98
C VAL A 583 27.05 30.70 -2.83
N PHE A 584 27.01 30.21 -4.06
CA PHE A 584 25.88 30.40 -4.95
C PHE A 584 24.82 29.32 -4.69
N GLN A 585 23.80 29.68 -3.91
CA GLN A 585 22.59 28.89 -3.72
C GLN A 585 21.74 28.93 -4.99
N ALA A 586 21.63 27.80 -5.68
CA ALA A 586 21.02 27.69 -7.01
C ALA A 586 19.87 26.68 -7.03
N ASP A 587 18.76 27.05 -7.68
CA ASP A 587 17.68 26.12 -8.00
C ASP A 587 18.07 25.27 -9.23
N PRO A 588 18.26 23.95 -9.10
CA PRO A 588 18.62 23.10 -10.24
C PRO A 588 17.50 23.02 -11.30
N LYS A 589 16.25 23.35 -10.96
CA LYS A 589 15.11 23.35 -11.88
C LYS A 589 15.06 24.63 -12.70
N ASN A 590 15.13 25.79 -12.04
CA ASN A 590 14.96 27.09 -12.69
C ASN A 590 16.28 27.73 -13.15
N GLY A 591 17.43 27.23 -12.68
CA GLY A 591 18.75 27.81 -12.97
C GLY A 591 18.92 29.21 -12.37
N GLY A 592 19.81 30.01 -12.96
CA GLY A 592 20.01 31.41 -12.58
C GLY A 592 21.46 31.86 -12.63
N ASN A 593 21.71 33.12 -12.28
CA ASN A 593 23.06 33.70 -12.26
C ASN A 593 23.53 33.99 -10.83
N SER A 594 24.83 33.84 -10.56
CA SER A 594 25.45 34.32 -9.32
C SER A 594 25.45 35.85 -9.24
N THR A 595 25.95 36.38 -8.12
CA THR A 595 26.34 37.79 -8.03
C THR A 595 27.51 38.10 -8.97
N VAL A 596 27.67 39.37 -9.33
CA VAL A 596 28.85 39.88 -10.05
C VAL A 596 30.03 39.95 -9.06
N PRO A 597 31.20 39.36 -9.36
CA PRO A 597 32.33 39.41 -8.46
C PRO A 597 33.03 40.77 -8.48
N LEU A 598 33.60 41.17 -7.34
CA LEU A 598 34.60 42.23 -7.28
C LEU A 598 35.96 41.66 -7.67
N VAL A 599 36.55 42.17 -8.75
CA VAL A 599 37.89 41.77 -9.23
C VAL A 599 38.89 42.89 -8.94
N THR A 600 39.98 42.53 -8.27
CA THR A 600 41.05 43.46 -7.89
C THR A 600 42.39 42.94 -8.43
N VAL A 601 43.13 43.78 -9.14
CA VAL A 601 44.47 43.49 -9.67
C VAL A 601 45.46 44.47 -9.07
N ASN A 602 46.41 43.97 -8.27
CA ASN A 602 47.39 44.76 -7.51
C ASN A 602 46.73 45.90 -6.71
N GLY A 603 45.62 45.61 -6.04
CA GLY A 603 44.87 46.58 -5.24
C GLY A 603 43.95 47.53 -6.04
N THR A 604 43.92 47.44 -7.38
CA THR A 604 43.04 48.25 -8.22
C THR A 604 41.86 47.43 -8.73
N THR A 605 40.64 47.90 -8.47
CA THR A 605 39.42 47.26 -8.99
C THR A 605 39.35 47.37 -10.52
N THR A 606 39.10 46.26 -11.22
CA THR A 606 38.91 46.23 -12.67
C THR A 606 38.05 45.04 -13.08
N THR A 607 37.06 45.27 -13.94
CA THR A 607 36.34 44.21 -14.66
C THR A 607 36.58 44.27 -16.17
N SER A 608 37.14 45.37 -16.67
CA SER A 608 37.59 45.49 -18.05
C SER A 608 38.86 44.66 -18.29
N ASN A 609 38.93 44.03 -19.45
CA ASN A 609 40.08 43.25 -19.91
C ASN A 609 40.42 42.04 -19.01
N PHE A 610 39.42 41.38 -18.44
CA PHE A 610 39.57 40.19 -17.62
C PHE A 610 38.77 39.02 -18.19
N ALA A 611 39.36 37.82 -18.21
CA ALA A 611 38.66 36.60 -18.62
C ALA A 611 38.77 35.55 -17.53
N LEU A 612 37.67 34.85 -17.23
CA LEU A 612 37.56 33.81 -16.22
C LEU A 612 36.73 32.66 -16.80
N ASP A 613 37.14 31.42 -16.57
CA ASP A 613 36.38 30.26 -17.03
C ASP A 613 36.67 29.03 -16.16
N TYR A 614 35.69 28.13 -16.02
CA TYR A 614 35.93 26.83 -15.37
C TYR A 614 36.94 26.01 -16.17
N ARG A 615 37.72 25.18 -15.48
CA ARG A 615 38.80 24.42 -16.11
C ARG A 615 38.88 22.95 -15.74
N ARG A 616 38.86 22.60 -14.44
CA ARG A 616 39.16 21.23 -13.99
C ARG A 616 38.75 20.99 -12.53
N SER A 617 39.10 19.80 -12.00
CA SER A 617 38.92 19.42 -10.60
C SER A 617 37.45 19.45 -10.12
N PHE A 618 36.52 19.18 -11.05
CA PHE A 618 35.09 19.16 -10.75
C PHE A 618 34.75 18.00 -9.81
N ASN A 619 34.01 18.30 -8.74
CA ASN A 619 33.42 17.30 -7.86
C ASN A 619 32.03 17.71 -7.42
N TYR A 620 31.16 16.72 -7.26
CA TYR A 620 29.84 16.89 -6.65
C TYR A 620 29.73 16.12 -5.35
N TYR A 621 29.12 16.76 -4.35
CA TYR A 621 28.90 16.21 -3.01
C TYR A 621 27.40 16.30 -2.70
N PRO A 622 26.65 15.18 -2.76
CA PRO A 622 25.25 15.16 -2.38
C PRO A 622 25.10 15.52 -0.89
N THR A 623 24.09 16.32 -0.57
CA THR A 623 23.70 16.67 0.81
C THR A 623 22.46 15.89 1.25
N GLU A 624 21.58 15.57 0.30
CA GLU A 624 20.40 14.72 0.47
C GLU A 624 20.16 13.89 -0.80
N GLY A 625 19.23 12.94 -0.72
CA GLY A 625 18.81 12.14 -1.88
C GLY A 625 19.74 10.96 -2.20
N THR A 626 19.60 10.43 -3.41
CA THR A 626 20.27 9.19 -3.85
C THR A 626 21.44 9.41 -4.81
N LEU A 627 21.70 10.67 -5.17
CA LEU A 627 22.76 11.04 -6.11
C LEU A 627 24.15 10.64 -5.59
N VAL A 628 24.99 10.12 -6.48
CA VAL A 628 26.31 9.59 -6.11
C VAL A 628 27.38 10.66 -6.21
N LYS A 629 28.17 10.83 -5.13
CA LYS A 629 29.31 11.76 -5.08
C LYS A 629 30.39 11.41 -6.12
N GLY A 630 31.12 12.43 -6.58
CA GLY A 630 32.35 12.20 -7.36
C GLY A 630 32.58 13.19 -8.49
N ALA A 631 33.70 12.98 -9.19
CA ALA A 631 34.13 13.74 -10.35
C ALA A 631 33.57 13.14 -11.65
N PRO A 632 33.55 13.89 -12.78
CA PRO A 632 33.04 13.37 -14.04
C PRO A 632 33.74 12.11 -14.56
N GLY A 633 34.98 11.86 -14.14
CA GLY A 633 35.74 10.64 -14.48
C GLY A 633 35.38 9.41 -13.63
N THR A 634 34.66 9.57 -12.53
CA THR A 634 34.23 8.47 -11.66
C THR A 634 32.97 7.84 -12.23
N ALA A 635 33.08 6.62 -12.75
CA ALA A 635 31.94 5.88 -13.30
C ALA A 635 30.80 5.78 -12.27
N GLY A 636 29.57 6.07 -12.71
CA GLY A 636 28.38 6.03 -11.87
C GLY A 636 28.19 7.23 -10.93
N SER A 637 29.12 8.19 -10.89
CA SER A 637 28.90 9.45 -10.17
C SER A 637 27.89 10.34 -10.89
N PHE A 638 27.24 11.23 -10.15
CA PHE A 638 26.28 12.18 -10.72
C PHE A 638 26.89 13.06 -11.82
N LEU A 639 28.12 13.56 -11.62
CA LEU A 639 28.79 14.36 -12.65
C LEU A 639 29.17 13.54 -13.89
N ASN A 640 29.47 12.24 -13.75
CA ASN A 640 29.74 11.37 -14.89
C ASN A 640 28.50 11.24 -15.80
N GLU A 641 27.31 11.12 -15.19
CA GLU A 641 26.03 11.10 -15.91
C GLU A 641 25.74 12.44 -16.61
N LEU A 642 25.94 13.57 -15.92
CA LEU A 642 25.73 14.90 -16.51
C LEU A 642 26.70 15.18 -17.67
N TRP A 643 27.99 14.82 -17.53
CA TRP A 643 28.96 14.93 -18.62
C TRP A 643 28.57 14.05 -19.80
N THR A 644 28.15 12.80 -19.54
CA THR A 644 27.69 11.88 -20.60
C THR A 644 26.49 12.46 -21.35
N THR A 645 25.55 13.05 -20.63
CA THR A 645 24.36 13.69 -21.19
C THR A 645 24.72 14.88 -22.08
N TYR A 646 25.60 15.77 -21.61
CA TYR A 646 26.11 16.89 -22.42
C TYR A 646 26.76 16.38 -23.73
N TYR A 647 27.69 15.43 -23.63
CA TYR A 647 28.42 14.93 -24.79
C TYR A 647 27.52 14.19 -25.79
N LYS A 648 26.51 13.47 -25.30
CA LYS A 648 25.48 12.83 -26.12
C LYS A 648 24.60 13.86 -26.84
N ALA A 649 24.17 14.92 -26.14
CA ALA A 649 23.38 15.99 -26.74
C ALA A 649 24.15 16.74 -27.85
N MET A 650 25.47 16.85 -27.67
CA MET A 650 26.38 17.48 -28.62
C MET A 650 26.83 16.55 -29.77
N ASP A 651 26.44 15.26 -29.76
CA ASP A 651 26.81 14.25 -30.75
C ASP A 651 28.33 14.13 -30.99
N ILE A 652 29.11 14.07 -29.90
CA ILE A 652 30.58 14.03 -29.90
C ILE A 652 31.12 13.02 -28.88
N LYS A 653 32.37 12.58 -29.08
CA LYS A 653 33.02 11.61 -28.17
C LYS A 653 33.13 12.15 -26.73
N LEU A 654 32.62 11.37 -25.76
CA LEU A 654 32.72 11.65 -24.34
C LEU A 654 34.16 11.95 -23.91
N SER A 655 34.35 13.09 -23.23
CA SER A 655 35.60 13.46 -22.59
C SER A 655 35.33 13.93 -21.16
N THR A 656 35.53 13.03 -20.20
CA THR A 656 35.30 13.27 -18.77
C THR A 656 36.35 14.21 -18.13
N GLY A 657 37.49 14.44 -18.80
CA GLY A 657 38.50 15.42 -18.39
C GLY A 657 38.30 16.82 -18.96
N SER A 658 37.28 17.03 -19.79
CA SER A 658 37.05 18.32 -20.45
C SER A 658 36.25 19.28 -19.58
N ARG A 659 36.55 20.57 -19.71
CA ARG A 659 35.78 21.68 -19.13
C ARG A 659 34.47 21.98 -19.86
N ASN A 660 34.26 21.39 -21.03
CA ASN A 660 33.22 21.82 -21.98
C ASN A 660 31.82 21.97 -21.38
N PRO A 661 31.33 21.05 -20.53
CA PRO A 661 30.00 21.20 -19.93
C PRO A 661 29.85 22.38 -18.96
N MET A 662 30.96 22.99 -18.52
CA MET A 662 31.01 24.04 -17.50
C MET A 662 31.60 25.35 -18.03
N SER A 663 31.84 25.48 -19.35
CA SER A 663 32.76 26.48 -19.90
C SER A 663 32.11 27.32 -21.00
N TYR A 664 32.31 28.63 -20.95
CA TYR A 664 31.91 29.53 -22.05
C TYR A 664 32.88 29.40 -23.23
N TYR A 665 34.18 29.34 -22.92
CA TYR A 665 35.30 29.27 -23.87
C TYR A 665 35.72 27.86 -24.26
N GLY A 666 34.85 26.87 -24.08
CA GLY A 666 35.20 25.48 -24.37
C GLY A 666 35.26 25.25 -25.88
N SER A 667 36.36 24.67 -26.36
CA SER A 667 36.46 24.20 -27.74
C SER A 667 36.04 22.74 -27.82
N VAL A 668 35.25 22.39 -28.83
CA VAL A 668 35.06 20.98 -29.21
C VAL A 668 35.82 20.80 -30.52
N TYR A 669 36.98 20.18 -30.46
CA TYR A 669 37.59 19.59 -31.64
C TYR A 669 37.33 18.09 -31.54
N ASP A 670 36.36 17.58 -32.31
CA ASP A 670 36.29 16.15 -32.58
C ASP A 670 37.09 15.90 -33.87
N MET A 671 38.28 15.32 -33.75
CA MET A 671 39.12 14.95 -34.91
C MET A 671 38.63 13.68 -35.63
N SER A 672 37.56 13.03 -35.14
CA SER A 672 37.12 11.71 -35.60
C SER A 672 35.80 11.69 -36.38
N HIS A 673 34.97 12.74 -36.26
CA HIS A 673 33.70 12.84 -36.99
C HIS A 673 33.69 14.05 -37.93
N SER A 674 33.50 13.79 -39.22
CA SER A 674 33.37 14.76 -40.32
C SER A 674 32.07 15.60 -40.27
N LYS A 675 31.57 15.95 -39.08
CA LYS A 675 30.42 16.85 -38.88
C LYS A 675 30.88 18.25 -38.53
N LYS A 676 30.19 19.25 -39.10
CA LYS A 676 30.38 20.67 -38.81
C LYS A 676 30.15 20.91 -37.32
N LEU A 677 31.11 21.57 -36.68
CA LEU A 677 31.07 21.87 -35.24
C LEU A 677 29.79 22.68 -34.90
N PRO A 678 29.06 22.29 -33.84
CA PRO A 678 27.98 23.12 -33.32
C PRO A 678 28.53 24.48 -32.89
N ASN A 679 27.74 25.54 -33.14
CA ASN A 679 28.17 26.90 -32.82
C ASN A 679 28.16 27.11 -31.29
N GLN A 680 28.68 28.25 -30.83
CA GLN A 680 28.75 28.55 -29.40
C GLN A 680 27.36 28.53 -28.73
N SER A 681 26.32 29.04 -29.39
CA SER A 681 24.95 29.05 -28.88
C SER A 681 24.42 27.64 -28.65
N ASP A 682 24.67 26.71 -29.57
CA ASP A 682 24.26 25.30 -29.44
C ASP A 682 24.93 24.65 -28.22
N ARG A 683 26.22 24.91 -28.00
CA ARG A 683 26.94 24.46 -26.80
C ARG A 683 26.33 24.99 -25.51
N LEU A 684 26.13 26.31 -25.45
CA LEU A 684 25.64 26.97 -24.23
C LEU A 684 24.21 26.55 -23.90
N SER A 685 23.41 26.15 -24.90
CA SER A 685 22.04 25.64 -24.71
C SER A 685 21.98 24.33 -23.92
N VAL A 686 23.06 23.55 -23.89
CA VAL A 686 23.14 22.27 -23.17
C VAL A 686 24.25 22.24 -22.11
N ALA A 687 25.03 23.31 -21.97
CA ALA A 687 26.01 23.45 -20.90
C ALA A 687 25.32 23.35 -19.54
N LEU A 688 25.98 22.74 -18.56
CA LEU A 688 25.48 22.65 -17.19
C LEU A 688 25.55 24.02 -16.50
N ALA A 689 26.65 24.73 -16.72
CA ALA A 689 26.89 26.08 -16.26
C ALA A 689 28.02 26.74 -17.07
N TYR A 690 28.23 28.04 -16.92
CA TYR A 690 29.40 28.74 -17.48
C TYR A 690 29.60 30.11 -16.82
N VAL A 691 30.81 30.66 -16.94
CA VAL A 691 31.09 32.05 -16.56
C VAL A 691 30.63 32.97 -17.70
N VAL A 692 29.75 33.92 -17.41
CA VAL A 692 29.30 34.93 -18.37
C VAL A 692 30.46 35.91 -18.61
N PRO A 693 30.91 36.14 -19.86
CA PRO A 693 31.95 37.11 -20.15
C PRO A 693 31.57 38.52 -19.71
N ASN A 694 32.57 39.35 -19.37
CA ASN A 694 32.45 40.73 -18.88
C ASN A 694 31.80 40.88 -17.50
N ASP A 695 30.63 40.27 -17.26
CA ASP A 695 29.94 40.30 -15.97
C ASP A 695 30.55 39.32 -14.97
N LEU A 696 31.24 38.30 -15.47
CA LEU A 696 31.88 37.23 -14.71
C LEU A 696 30.93 36.49 -13.76
N THR A 697 29.62 36.60 -13.96
CA THR A 697 28.64 35.83 -13.18
C THR A 697 28.68 34.37 -13.59
N ILE A 698 28.33 33.46 -12.67
CA ILE A 698 28.15 32.05 -12.98
C ILE A 698 26.70 31.83 -13.37
N HIS A 699 26.47 31.43 -14.62
CA HIS A 699 25.18 31.01 -15.11
C HIS A 699 24.97 29.51 -14.86
N ILE A 700 23.88 29.13 -14.21
CA ILE A 700 23.37 27.76 -14.11
C ILE A 700 22.26 27.60 -15.13
N SER A 701 22.40 26.60 -15.99
CA SER A 701 21.36 26.27 -16.96
C SER A 701 20.17 25.59 -16.30
N PRO A 702 18.94 25.98 -16.65
CA PRO A 702 17.73 25.44 -16.04
C PRO A 702 17.51 23.96 -16.40
N ASN A 703 16.98 23.18 -15.47
CA ASN A 703 16.43 21.84 -15.70
C ASN A 703 17.44 20.79 -16.21
N ILE A 704 18.74 21.07 -16.09
CA ILE A 704 19.83 20.18 -16.53
C ILE A 704 20.46 19.43 -15.36
N TRP A 705 20.54 20.02 -14.16
CA TRP A 705 21.13 19.42 -12.97
C TRP A 705 20.19 18.37 -12.34
N LYS A 706 19.95 17.26 -13.06
CA LYS A 706 19.14 16.13 -12.62
C LYS A 706 19.61 14.81 -13.25
N ASN A 707 19.36 13.69 -12.59
CA ASN A 707 19.66 12.37 -13.13
C ASN A 707 18.58 11.92 -14.13
N SER A 708 18.83 10.78 -14.78
CA SER A 708 17.93 10.12 -15.72
C SER A 708 16.58 9.72 -15.12
N ASN A 709 16.48 9.53 -13.80
CA ASN A 709 15.23 9.26 -13.08
C ASN A 709 14.44 10.54 -12.75
N GLY A 710 14.97 11.73 -13.07
CA GLY A 710 14.32 13.01 -12.80
C GLY A 710 14.57 13.58 -11.39
N GLU A 711 15.46 12.97 -10.60
CA GLU A 711 15.92 13.53 -9.33
C GLU A 711 16.86 14.70 -9.59
N TYR A 712 16.52 15.89 -9.10
CA TYR A 712 17.36 17.08 -9.25
C TYR A 712 18.47 17.11 -8.20
N ALA A 713 19.56 17.83 -8.50
CA ALA A 713 20.67 18.03 -7.60
C ALA A 713 20.22 18.65 -6.26
N ASN A 714 20.53 17.96 -5.15
CA ASN A 714 20.58 18.52 -3.81
C ASN A 714 22.00 18.26 -3.26
N GLY A 715 22.86 19.27 -3.31
CA GLY A 715 24.28 19.09 -3.04
C GLY A 715 25.18 20.18 -3.58
N ILE A 716 26.49 19.99 -3.38
CA ILE A 716 27.51 21.01 -3.58
C ILE A 716 28.38 20.65 -4.78
N MET A 717 28.62 21.60 -5.67
CA MET A 717 29.57 21.47 -6.79
C MET A 717 30.75 22.42 -6.62
N VAL A 718 31.95 21.85 -6.69
CA VAL A 718 33.23 22.57 -6.70
C VAL A 718 33.91 22.39 -8.05
N GLY A 719 34.62 23.41 -8.52
CA GLY A 719 35.45 23.36 -9.72
C GLY A 719 36.53 24.43 -9.70
N GLU A 720 37.72 24.09 -10.20
CA GLU A 720 38.82 25.04 -10.40
C GLU A 720 38.57 25.84 -11.69
N MET A 721 38.78 27.15 -11.60
CA MET A 721 38.76 28.08 -12.71
C MET A 721 40.17 28.52 -13.09
N THR A 722 40.31 29.07 -14.30
CA THR A 722 41.50 29.80 -14.71
C THR A 722 41.15 31.20 -15.19
N PHE A 723 42.08 32.14 -14.99
CA PHE A 723 41.89 33.53 -15.40
C PHE A 723 43.06 34.09 -16.21
N LEU A 724 42.77 35.19 -16.91
CA LEU A 724 43.72 36.03 -17.64
C LEU A 724 43.45 37.51 -17.33
N THR A 725 44.53 38.29 -17.25
CA THR A 725 44.51 39.75 -17.10
C THR A 725 44.93 40.43 -18.41
N ASN A 726 44.40 41.62 -18.70
CA ASN A 726 44.71 42.44 -19.88
C ASN A 726 44.30 41.82 -21.23
N VAL A 727 43.10 41.23 -21.30
CA VAL A 727 42.55 40.60 -22.52
C VAL A 727 41.61 41.55 -23.25
N THR A 728 41.82 41.83 -24.54
CA THR A 728 41.03 42.81 -25.30
C THR A 728 39.95 42.22 -26.21
N VAL A 729 39.81 40.89 -26.32
CA VAL A 729 38.94 40.27 -27.33
C VAL A 729 38.26 38.98 -26.85
N ASP A 730 36.94 38.89 -27.03
CA ASP A 730 36.15 37.66 -26.85
C ASP A 730 36.32 36.74 -28.09
N THR A 731 37.50 36.13 -28.24
CA THR A 731 37.83 35.24 -29.38
C THR A 731 38.27 33.86 -28.93
N THR A 732 38.30 32.90 -29.87
CA THR A 732 38.87 31.56 -29.70
C THR A 732 40.29 31.57 -29.08
N GLU A 733 41.07 32.63 -29.32
CA GLU A 733 42.42 32.82 -28.77
C GLU A 733 42.41 33.01 -27.24
N THR A 734 41.41 33.73 -26.71
CA THR A 734 41.19 33.88 -25.26
C THR A 734 40.90 32.52 -24.62
N GLY A 735 40.09 31.69 -25.28
CA GLY A 735 39.78 30.34 -24.82
C GLY A 735 41.00 29.42 -24.76
N GLU A 736 41.87 29.44 -25.77
CA GLU A 736 43.12 28.67 -25.77
C GLU A 736 44.09 29.16 -24.69
N SER A 737 44.22 30.49 -24.53
CA SER A 737 45.09 31.09 -23.51
C SER A 737 44.62 30.75 -22.08
N LEU A 738 43.31 30.71 -21.85
CA LEU A 738 42.73 30.31 -20.56
C LEU A 738 43.08 28.88 -20.16
N LYS A 739 43.38 27.97 -21.09
CA LYS A 739 43.78 26.58 -20.75
C LYS A 739 45.02 26.54 -19.86
N ASN A 740 45.92 27.51 -20.05
CA ASN A 740 47.17 27.71 -19.33
C ASN A 740 47.13 28.95 -18.41
N GLY A 741 45.94 29.51 -18.18
CA GLY A 741 45.73 30.65 -17.30
C GLY A 741 46.08 30.35 -15.84
N LYS A 742 46.07 31.39 -15.00
CA LYS A 742 46.36 31.26 -13.57
C LYS A 742 45.16 30.65 -12.85
N LYS A 743 45.41 29.73 -11.91
CA LYS A 743 44.38 28.95 -11.21
C LYS A 743 43.70 29.78 -10.11
N ILE A 744 42.41 29.55 -9.92
CA ILE A 744 41.62 30.15 -8.83
C ILE A 744 40.36 29.31 -8.58
N ALA A 745 39.81 29.29 -7.37
CA ALA A 745 38.47 28.75 -7.11
C ALA A 745 37.71 29.67 -6.14
N PRO A 746 37.09 30.75 -6.67
CA PRO A 746 36.57 31.87 -5.88
C PRO A 746 35.09 31.74 -5.50
N ILE A 747 34.39 30.72 -6.01
CA ILE A 747 32.97 30.48 -5.78
C ILE A 747 32.64 28.98 -5.72
N ILE A 748 31.61 28.61 -4.95
CA ILE A 748 31.04 27.26 -4.88
C ILE A 748 29.55 27.32 -5.21
N ILE A 749 29.01 26.25 -5.80
CA ILE A 749 27.60 26.17 -6.15
C ILE A 749 26.92 25.16 -5.22
N TRP A 750 25.83 25.56 -4.58
CA TRP A 750 25.01 24.71 -3.73
C TRP A 750 23.60 24.62 -4.31
N PHE A 751 23.23 23.42 -4.76
CA PHE A 751 21.93 23.12 -5.31
C PHE A 751 20.96 22.67 -4.22
N ASP A 752 19.77 23.26 -4.19
CA ASP A 752 18.57 22.79 -3.48
C ASP A 752 17.33 23.36 -4.19
N LYS A 753 16.28 22.57 -4.35
CA LYS A 753 14.99 23.03 -4.92
C LYS A 753 14.28 24.05 -4.04
N LYS A 754 14.63 24.12 -2.75
CA LYS A 754 14.08 25.09 -1.79
C LYS A 754 14.64 26.50 -2.01
N PHE A 755 15.77 26.64 -2.69
CA PHE A 755 16.31 27.95 -3.02
C PHE A 755 15.45 28.58 -4.11
N ILE A 756 14.68 29.60 -3.75
CA ILE A 756 13.90 30.40 -4.68
C ILE A 756 14.60 31.76 -4.78
N LYS A 757 14.81 32.24 -6.01
CA LYS A 757 15.20 33.64 -6.25
C LYS A 757 13.97 34.52 -6.38
#